data_AF-A0A7J6HL90-F1
#
_entry.id   AF-A0A7J6HL90-F1
#
_cell.length_a   1.000
_cell.length_b   1.000
_cell.length_c   1.000
_cell.angle_alpha   90.00
_cell.angle_beta   90.00
_cell.angle_gamma   90.00
#
_symmetry.space_group_name_H-M   'P 1'
#
loop_
_entity.id
_entity.type
_entity.pdbx_description
1 polymer ?
#
loop_
_entity_poly.entity_id
_entity_poly.type
_entity_poly.pdbx_seq_one_letter_code
_entity_poly.pdbx_strand_id
1 'polypeptide(L)'
;MGTIINPFKDQYHSSQSFLTKKLLPWTIYCILPIAVFRLYFYPLNLPLSSIDQFPNSTPITIKPSLSPPSQGNEGTLNATSSCDYTSGKWVPDKQGPLYNGTSCGTIKQGQNCISHGRPDLGFLQWRWKPNQCSIPRFNPNTFLQLIQNKHIAFVGDSMARNQLESLLCMLSTVSTPNLIYKNGEDNKFRRWNFPSHNANLSIYWSPFLVQGVEKSNNGPNHNKLYLNRVDEKWGSELGTIDQVVLSIGHWFLHPAVYYDQDSVIGCHYCPGLNHTEIGFYDVLRKALKTTLNAIMKKSEEAKGKRIDVVLTTFSPSHFEGEWDKAGACPKTEPELEEKLVEGMNGEMRNIEVEEVGFAKEKSDKGFRVEALDVTKLSLMRPDGHPGPYMYPFPFANGVTERVQNDCVHWCLPGPIDTWNEILLEVMKKWNLASTPVQSSPFHRNILFIPTPMATPATLSLSFSLDPQHHLPHHYCCATHFKPHQTLLFNSTTPLPKYPLLFHPKSDRYIVKSSSSSSPPSPSSTTAPEPDPEPASPYFLDTLGTGRFLTNEELDKLKFLDGFSYSQELESGVLCVRVMRAEEMDMTISLLAESFAESMAMASAYDTLLKFFIKQYLMERRSLMPHAVTLVGFFRKKKQQEEDDEEEEEELAGTVEVSFDKRGANTSPPTPTPPKNSPYICNMTVKHQLRRRGIGWHLLKASEELISKMSSTRDVYLHCRMIDEAPFNMYIKAGYHVVKTDTILILLMLQRRKHLMCKKLPVVTISEESSDEECKGCS
;
A
#
# COMPACT_ATOMS: atom_id res chain seq x y z
N MET A 1 -59.60 23.82 58.20
CA MET A 1 -58.83 23.08 59.23
C MET A 1 -58.27 21.84 58.57
N GLY A 2 -56.96 21.60 58.67
CA GLY A 2 -56.36 20.35 58.20
C GLY A 2 -56.11 19.38 59.34
N THR A 3 -55.78 18.13 59.02
CA THR A 3 -55.13 17.23 59.97
C THR A 3 -54.18 16.24 59.29
N ILE A 4 -52.98 16.16 59.87
CA ILE A 4 -51.96 15.11 59.74
C ILE A 4 -52.28 14.08 60.88
N ILE A 5 -51.83 12.83 60.98
CA ILE A 5 -50.68 12.08 60.44
C ILE A 5 -51.08 10.59 60.34
N ASN A 6 -50.58 9.83 59.35
CA ASN A 6 -50.19 8.43 59.66
C ASN A 6 -49.10 7.83 58.74
N PRO A 7 -47.92 7.41 59.25
CA PRO A 7 -46.82 6.91 58.43
C PRO A 7 -46.33 5.52 58.89
N PHE A 8 -47.13 4.46 58.72
CA PHE A 8 -46.65 3.07 58.90
C PHE A 8 -47.44 2.07 58.04
N LYS A 9 -47.04 1.94 56.78
CA LYS A 9 -47.23 0.73 55.96
C LYS A 9 -46.12 0.66 54.91
N ASP A 10 -45.92 -0.51 54.32
CA ASP A 10 -44.98 -0.79 53.21
C ASP A 10 -43.48 -0.85 53.56
N GLN A 11 -43.13 -1.72 54.51
CA GLN A 11 -41.72 -2.09 54.81
C GLN A 11 -41.36 -3.56 54.54
N TYR A 12 -42.08 -4.28 53.64
CA TYR A 12 -41.86 -5.73 53.43
C TYR A 12 -41.69 -6.25 51.99
N HIS A 13 -41.67 -5.41 50.95
CA HIS A 13 -41.53 -5.88 49.55
C HIS A 13 -40.41 -5.24 48.70
N SER A 14 -39.53 -4.40 49.28
CA SER A 14 -38.48 -3.69 48.49
C SER A 14 -37.09 -4.35 48.49
N SER A 15 -36.74 -5.18 49.49
CA SER A 15 -35.35 -5.63 49.68
C SER A 15 -34.85 -6.69 48.68
N GLN A 16 -35.72 -7.45 48.00
CA GLN A 16 -35.31 -8.55 47.13
C GLN A 16 -34.89 -8.14 45.70
N SER A 17 -35.21 -6.93 45.21
CA SER A 17 -34.88 -6.53 43.82
C SER A 17 -33.59 -5.73 43.66
N PHE A 18 -32.96 -5.30 44.77
CA PHE A 18 -31.78 -4.43 44.73
C PHE A 18 -30.43 -5.18 44.69
N LEU A 19 -30.34 -6.37 45.29
CA LEU A 19 -29.09 -7.17 45.27
C LEU A 19 -28.79 -7.76 43.89
N THR A 20 -29.80 -8.28 43.20
CA THR A 20 -29.64 -9.06 41.96
C THR A 20 -29.21 -8.21 40.74
N LYS A 21 -29.48 -6.90 40.76
CA LYS A 21 -29.14 -5.99 39.63
C LYS A 21 -27.75 -5.34 39.70
N LYS A 22 -27.00 -5.51 40.80
CA LYS A 22 -25.62 -4.99 40.93
C LYS A 22 -24.53 -6.05 41.04
N LEU A 23 -24.85 -7.27 41.46
CA LEU A 23 -23.87 -8.35 41.58
C LEU A 23 -23.48 -8.98 40.22
N LEU A 24 -24.42 -9.11 39.27
CA LEU A 24 -24.18 -9.77 37.99
C LEU A 24 -23.14 -9.07 37.08
N PRO A 25 -23.08 -7.72 36.98
CA PRO A 25 -21.98 -7.07 36.25
C PRO A 25 -20.63 -7.28 36.94
N TRP A 26 -20.59 -7.18 38.28
CA TRP A 26 -19.35 -7.29 39.04
C TRP A 26 -18.74 -8.70 39.00
N THR A 27 -19.55 -9.76 38.98
CA THR A 27 -19.02 -11.12 38.78
C THR A 27 -18.41 -11.29 37.39
N ILE A 28 -19.02 -10.74 36.33
CA ILE A 28 -18.44 -10.78 34.97
C ILE A 28 -17.11 -10.00 34.91
N TYR A 29 -17.05 -8.80 35.53
CA TYR A 29 -15.82 -8.01 35.62
C TYR A 29 -14.68 -8.70 36.39
N CYS A 30 -14.98 -9.57 37.37
CA CYS A 30 -13.96 -10.31 38.11
C CYS A 30 -13.58 -11.65 37.43
N ILE A 31 -14.49 -12.31 36.72
CA ILE A 31 -14.23 -13.62 36.11
C ILE A 31 -13.39 -13.49 34.84
N LEU A 32 -13.62 -12.46 34.00
CA LEU A 32 -12.87 -12.30 32.74
C LEU A 32 -11.35 -12.18 32.95
N PRO A 33 -10.84 -11.32 33.86
CA PRO A 33 -9.41 -11.20 34.11
C PRO A 33 -8.80 -12.49 34.68
N ILE A 34 -9.54 -13.22 35.54
CA ILE A 34 -9.08 -14.49 36.11
C ILE A 34 -9.01 -15.59 35.04
N ALA A 35 -9.94 -15.61 34.08
CA ALA A 35 -9.90 -16.53 32.95
C ALA A 35 -8.72 -16.25 32.01
N VAL A 36 -8.45 -14.97 31.71
CA VAL A 36 -7.27 -14.54 30.92
C VAL A 36 -5.97 -14.88 31.66
N PHE A 37 -5.89 -14.62 32.96
CA PHE A 37 -4.73 -14.98 33.79
C PHE A 37 -4.51 -16.50 33.83
N ARG A 38 -5.58 -17.30 33.97
CA ARG A 38 -5.51 -18.77 33.88
C ARG A 38 -4.98 -19.25 32.53
N LEU A 39 -5.47 -18.70 31.42
CA LEU A 39 -5.02 -19.08 30.07
C LEU A 39 -3.56 -18.66 29.80
N TYR A 40 -3.11 -17.54 30.38
CA TYR A 40 -1.73 -17.05 30.23
C TYR A 40 -0.72 -17.87 31.03
N PHE A 41 -1.04 -18.27 32.26
CA PHE A 41 -0.15 -19.03 33.14
C PHE A 41 -0.31 -20.56 33.07
N TYR A 42 -1.42 -21.06 32.51
CA TYR A 42 -1.72 -22.49 32.35
C TYR A 42 -2.37 -22.75 30.98
N PRO A 43 -1.61 -22.65 29.87
CA PRO A 43 -2.12 -23.01 28.54
C PRO A 43 -2.56 -24.48 28.51
N LEU A 44 -3.67 -24.76 27.81
CA LEU A 44 -4.19 -26.11 27.64
C LEU A 44 -3.23 -26.95 26.78
N ASN A 45 -2.61 -27.95 27.39
CA ASN A 45 -1.83 -28.97 26.69
C ASN A 45 -2.75 -29.83 25.81
N LEU A 46 -2.81 -29.55 24.51
CA LEU A 46 -3.15 -30.59 23.53
C LEU A 46 -1.92 -31.50 23.33
N PRO A 47 -2.12 -32.82 23.13
CA PRO A 47 -1.02 -33.77 23.02
C PRO A 47 -0.33 -33.63 21.65
N LEU A 48 0.86 -33.03 21.64
CA LEU A 48 1.74 -33.05 20.48
C LEU A 48 2.56 -34.34 20.49
N SER A 49 2.56 -35.06 19.36
CA SER A 49 3.32 -36.29 19.17
C SER A 49 4.83 -36.05 19.21
N SER A 50 5.53 -36.89 19.97
CA SER A 50 6.96 -36.84 20.24
C SER A 50 7.85 -37.29 19.08
N ILE A 51 8.90 -36.51 18.75
CA ILE A 51 10.14 -37.00 18.12
C ILE A 51 11.37 -36.30 18.75
N ASP A 52 12.07 -37.08 19.57
CA ASP A 52 13.53 -37.19 19.81
C ASP A 52 14.50 -35.98 19.80
N GLN A 53 14.94 -35.65 21.02
CA GLN A 53 16.33 -35.61 21.51
C GLN A 53 17.49 -35.27 20.54
N PHE A 54 18.10 -34.09 20.78
CA PHE A 54 19.50 -33.80 20.42
C PHE A 54 20.49 -34.41 21.44
N PRO A 55 21.64 -34.94 21.01
CA PRO A 55 22.78 -35.22 21.88
C PRO A 55 23.76 -34.04 21.98
N ASN A 56 24.39 -33.92 23.15
CA ASN A 56 25.20 -32.79 23.62
C ASN A 56 26.41 -32.37 22.76
N SER A 57 26.67 -31.06 22.78
CA SER A 57 27.89 -30.41 22.29
C SER A 57 29.13 -30.78 23.12
N THR A 58 30.27 -30.94 22.46
CA THR A 58 31.61 -30.82 23.08
C THR A 58 32.45 -29.81 22.29
N PRO A 59 33.31 -29.00 22.94
CA PRO A 59 34.06 -27.93 22.27
C PRO A 59 35.36 -28.47 21.65
N ILE A 60 35.64 -28.11 20.39
CA ILE A 60 36.93 -28.39 19.74
C ILE A 60 37.57 -27.10 19.25
N THR A 61 38.76 -26.85 19.78
CA THR A 61 39.63 -25.70 19.50
C THR A 61 40.13 -25.69 18.05
N ILE A 62 39.98 -24.56 17.36
CA ILE A 62 40.52 -24.36 16.00
C ILE A 62 41.99 -23.90 16.09
N LYS A 63 42.89 -24.60 15.38
CA LYS A 63 44.19 -24.07 14.95
C LYS A 63 44.19 -23.89 13.43
N PRO A 64 44.78 -22.81 12.88
CA PRO A 64 44.85 -22.59 11.44
C PRO A 64 46.00 -23.38 10.80
N SER A 65 45.78 -23.90 9.60
CA SER A 65 46.83 -24.47 8.72
C SER A 65 46.45 -24.23 7.26
N LEU A 66 47.37 -23.66 6.47
CA LEU A 66 47.18 -23.31 5.06
C LEU A 66 47.70 -24.42 4.13
N SER A 67 46.89 -24.80 3.13
CA SER A 67 47.34 -25.46 1.88
C SER A 67 46.33 -25.23 0.73
N PRO A 68 46.76 -25.21 -0.56
CA PRO A 68 45.97 -24.80 -1.72
C PRO A 68 45.22 -25.97 -2.44
N PRO A 69 44.44 -25.75 -3.52
CA PRO A 69 43.28 -26.58 -3.87
C PRO A 69 43.58 -27.81 -4.74
N SER A 70 42.76 -28.85 -4.59
CA SER A 70 42.67 -29.99 -5.51
C SER A 70 41.31 -30.02 -6.24
N GLN A 71 41.33 -30.28 -7.54
CA GLN A 71 40.13 -30.48 -8.35
C GLN A 71 39.52 -31.87 -8.14
N GLY A 72 38.20 -31.95 -8.34
CA GLY A 72 37.55 -33.17 -8.85
C GLY A 72 36.95 -34.12 -7.82
N ASN A 73 35.65 -34.00 -7.59
CA ASN A 73 34.71 -35.04 -8.04
C ASN A 73 33.26 -34.54 -8.03
N GLU A 74 32.49 -34.91 -9.05
CA GLU A 74 31.05 -34.75 -9.07
C GLU A 74 30.41 -35.68 -8.03
N GLY A 75 30.03 -35.11 -6.89
CA GLY A 75 29.20 -35.80 -5.91
C GLY A 75 27.75 -35.79 -6.37
N THR A 76 27.22 -36.97 -6.70
CA THR A 76 25.82 -37.22 -7.06
C THR A 76 24.86 -36.54 -6.08
N LEU A 77 24.18 -35.47 -6.51
CA LEU A 77 23.18 -34.79 -5.72
C LEU A 77 21.92 -35.66 -5.61
N ASN A 78 21.82 -36.40 -4.50
CA ASN A 78 20.59 -37.06 -4.08
C ASN A 78 19.44 -36.04 -3.99
N ALA A 79 18.31 -36.37 -4.63
CA ALA A 79 17.00 -35.71 -4.51
C ALA A 79 17.03 -34.17 -4.40
N THR A 80 16.90 -33.48 -5.54
CA THR A 80 16.82 -32.01 -5.62
C THR A 80 15.80 -31.43 -4.65
N SER A 81 16.28 -30.87 -3.54
CA SER A 81 15.48 -29.97 -2.70
C SER A 81 15.06 -28.77 -3.54
N SER A 82 13.80 -28.35 -3.38
CA SER A 82 13.29 -27.17 -4.10
C SER A 82 14.08 -25.95 -3.66
N CYS A 83 14.74 -25.26 -4.60
CA CYS A 83 15.42 -24.01 -4.34
C CYS A 83 14.43 -22.97 -3.81
N ASP A 84 14.48 -22.69 -2.51
CA ASP A 84 13.80 -21.55 -1.90
C ASP A 84 14.57 -20.29 -2.25
N TYR A 85 13.97 -19.48 -3.13
CA TYR A 85 14.52 -18.22 -3.59
C TYR A 85 14.03 -17.01 -2.78
N THR A 86 13.11 -17.20 -1.83
CA THR A 86 12.43 -16.09 -1.13
C THR A 86 13.31 -15.41 -0.08
N SER A 87 14.33 -16.12 0.42
CA SER A 87 15.37 -15.61 1.32
C SER A 87 16.75 -15.66 0.66
N GLY A 88 17.46 -14.54 0.69
CA GLY A 88 18.72 -14.34 -0.03
C GLY A 88 19.22 -12.91 0.13
N LYS A 89 20.19 -12.53 -0.73
CA LYS A 89 20.73 -11.18 -0.81
C LYS A 89 21.14 -10.81 -2.23
N TRP A 90 21.18 -9.52 -2.52
CA TRP A 90 21.77 -9.01 -3.75
C TRP A 90 23.30 -9.05 -3.67
N VAL A 91 23.94 -9.52 -4.75
CA VAL A 91 25.39 -9.58 -4.88
C VAL A 91 25.83 -8.91 -6.19
N PRO A 92 27.02 -8.27 -6.24
CA PRO A 92 27.54 -7.70 -7.48
C PRO A 92 27.77 -8.76 -8.56
N ASP A 93 27.35 -8.49 -9.79
CA ASP A 93 27.53 -9.34 -10.97
C ASP A 93 28.08 -8.52 -12.14
N LYS A 94 29.39 -8.68 -12.39
CA LYS A 94 30.14 -7.96 -13.44
C LYS A 94 29.70 -8.30 -14.86
N GLN A 95 28.92 -9.36 -15.06
CA GLN A 95 28.41 -9.71 -16.40
C GLN A 95 27.24 -8.83 -16.84
N GLY A 96 26.57 -8.12 -15.92
CA GLY A 96 25.47 -7.20 -16.24
C GLY A 96 24.23 -7.88 -16.88
N PRO A 97 23.29 -7.09 -17.41
CA PRO A 97 22.04 -7.59 -17.99
C PRO A 97 22.24 -8.28 -19.35
N LEU A 98 21.25 -9.09 -19.77
CA LEU A 98 21.29 -9.82 -21.04
C LEU A 98 21.07 -8.94 -22.29
N TYR A 99 20.52 -7.75 -22.11
CA TYR A 99 20.16 -6.81 -23.17
C TYR A 99 20.46 -5.39 -22.70
N ASN A 100 20.39 -4.42 -23.62
CA ASN A 100 20.51 -3.00 -23.29
C ASN A 100 19.27 -2.22 -23.76
N GLY A 101 19.14 -0.97 -23.35
CA GLY A 101 18.00 -0.11 -23.70
C GLY A 101 17.82 0.16 -25.20
N THR A 102 18.82 -0.12 -26.05
CA THR A 102 18.74 0.04 -27.50
C THR A 102 18.42 -1.24 -28.26
N SER A 103 18.70 -2.41 -27.69
CA SER A 103 18.49 -3.71 -28.37
C SER A 103 17.05 -4.23 -28.28
N CYS A 104 16.19 -3.59 -27.49
CA CYS A 104 14.80 -4.04 -27.28
C CYS A 104 13.77 -2.97 -27.68
N GLY A 105 13.06 -3.22 -28.79
CA GLY A 105 11.99 -2.34 -29.30
C GLY A 105 10.65 -2.41 -28.56
N THR A 106 10.52 -3.19 -27.47
CA THR A 106 9.27 -3.35 -26.73
C THR A 106 9.18 -2.58 -25.42
N ILE A 107 10.29 -1.96 -24.96
CA ILE A 107 10.32 -1.16 -23.72
C ILE A 107 9.39 0.06 -23.84
N LYS A 108 8.44 0.22 -22.92
CA LYS A 108 7.69 1.48 -22.75
C LYS A 108 8.66 2.62 -22.46
N GLN A 109 8.56 3.72 -23.20
CA GLN A 109 9.49 4.87 -23.14
C GLN A 109 9.95 5.23 -21.72
N GLY A 110 9.02 5.48 -20.78
CA GLY A 110 9.34 5.84 -19.39
C GLY A 110 9.98 4.76 -18.50
N GLN A 111 10.34 3.60 -19.05
CA GLN A 111 11.12 2.55 -18.38
C GLN A 111 12.53 2.39 -19.00
N ASN A 112 12.83 3.08 -20.10
CA ASN A 112 14.13 3.03 -20.78
C ASN A 112 15.11 4.07 -20.21
N CYS A 113 15.39 3.95 -18.90
CA CYS A 113 16.14 4.93 -18.10
C CYS A 113 17.50 5.31 -18.70
N ILE A 114 18.20 4.35 -19.31
CA ILE A 114 19.51 4.57 -19.95
C ILE A 114 19.36 5.50 -21.16
N SER A 115 18.36 5.25 -22.03
CA SER A 115 18.09 6.12 -23.20
C SER A 115 17.64 7.53 -22.80
N HIS A 116 17.09 7.66 -21.59
CA HIS A 116 16.69 8.93 -20.98
C HIS A 116 17.83 9.64 -20.23
N GLY A 117 19.07 9.14 -20.31
CA GLY A 117 20.24 9.81 -19.76
C GLY A 117 20.47 9.59 -18.28
N ARG A 118 19.94 8.51 -17.68
CA ARG A 118 20.27 8.11 -16.29
C ARG A 118 21.79 7.88 -16.16
N PRO A 119 22.51 8.64 -15.31
CA PRO A 119 23.97 8.59 -15.25
C PRO A 119 24.49 7.44 -14.36
N ASP A 120 23.73 7.05 -13.34
CA ASP A 120 24.09 5.99 -12.41
C ASP A 120 23.68 4.62 -12.98
N LEU A 121 24.68 3.85 -13.44
CA LEU A 121 24.49 2.53 -14.05
C LEU A 121 24.76 1.37 -13.07
N GLY A 122 25.02 1.67 -11.80
CA GLY A 122 25.33 0.67 -10.76
C GLY A 122 24.20 -0.34 -10.54
N PHE A 123 22.94 0.09 -10.64
CA PHE A 123 21.75 -0.76 -10.46
C PHE A 123 21.68 -1.95 -11.44
N LEU A 124 22.40 -1.89 -12.57
CA LEU A 124 22.47 -2.96 -13.57
C LEU A 124 23.41 -4.11 -13.19
N GLN A 125 24.26 -3.93 -12.18
CA GLN A 125 25.35 -4.85 -11.83
C GLN A 125 25.01 -5.73 -10.62
N TRP A 126 23.74 -6.08 -10.44
CA TRP A 126 23.25 -6.80 -9.26
C TRP A 126 22.47 -8.06 -9.62
N ARG A 127 22.77 -9.15 -8.91
CA ARG A 127 22.10 -10.45 -9.05
C ARG A 127 21.54 -10.91 -7.71
N TRP A 128 20.33 -11.45 -7.69
CA TRP A 128 19.78 -12.08 -6.50
C TRP A 128 20.43 -13.44 -6.26
N LYS A 129 20.96 -13.64 -5.06
CA LYS A 129 21.53 -14.92 -4.61
C LYS A 129 20.74 -15.43 -3.41
N PRO A 130 19.90 -16.47 -3.58
CA PRO A 130 19.26 -17.14 -2.46
C PRO A 130 20.27 -17.72 -1.46
N ASN A 131 19.84 -17.91 -0.23
CA ASN A 131 20.69 -18.44 0.84
C ASN A 131 21.00 -19.94 0.67
N GLN A 132 20.07 -20.70 0.10
CA GLN A 132 20.15 -22.17 0.02
C GLN A 132 20.59 -22.69 -1.36
N CYS A 133 20.63 -21.83 -2.39
CA CYS A 133 20.78 -22.26 -3.78
C CYS A 133 21.22 -21.11 -4.72
N SER A 134 21.58 -21.43 -5.96
CA SER A 134 21.84 -20.44 -7.01
C SER A 134 20.74 -20.50 -8.08
N ILE A 135 20.11 -19.37 -8.38
CA ILE A 135 19.28 -19.20 -9.58
C ILE A 135 20.23 -19.11 -10.79
N PRO A 136 20.07 -19.92 -11.84
CA PRO A 136 20.80 -19.78 -13.10
C PRO A 136 20.48 -18.47 -13.83
N ARG A 137 21.40 -17.95 -14.65
CA ARG A 137 21.09 -16.81 -15.54
C ARG A 137 19.94 -17.17 -16.48
N PHE A 138 19.05 -16.20 -16.77
CA PHE A 138 17.95 -16.43 -17.69
C PHE A 138 18.47 -16.96 -19.03
N ASN A 139 17.91 -18.06 -19.52
CA ASN A 139 18.26 -18.64 -20.82
C ASN A 139 17.07 -18.46 -21.78
N PRO A 140 17.17 -17.53 -22.75
CA PRO A 140 16.09 -17.24 -23.69
C PRO A 140 15.64 -18.46 -24.50
N ASN A 141 16.58 -19.32 -24.93
CA ASN A 141 16.27 -20.52 -25.70
C ASN A 141 15.52 -21.55 -24.84
N THR A 142 15.93 -21.76 -23.58
CA THR A 142 15.22 -22.65 -22.65
C THR A 142 13.80 -22.15 -22.37
N PHE A 143 13.61 -20.83 -22.21
CA PHE A 143 12.27 -20.27 -22.06
C PHE A 143 11.42 -20.49 -23.32
N LEU A 144 11.94 -20.17 -24.51
CA LEU A 144 11.23 -20.38 -25.79
C LEU A 144 10.83 -21.85 -26.01
N GLN A 145 11.69 -22.80 -25.64
CA GLN A 145 11.41 -24.24 -25.69
C GLN A 145 10.27 -24.64 -24.72
N LEU A 146 10.27 -24.12 -23.49
CA LEU A 146 9.21 -24.39 -22.51
C LEU A 146 7.83 -23.84 -22.92
N ILE A 147 7.82 -22.80 -23.76
CA ILE A 147 6.59 -22.15 -24.26
C ILE A 147 6.22 -22.54 -25.68
N GLN A 148 6.92 -23.50 -26.28
CA GLN A 148 6.67 -23.94 -27.66
C GLN A 148 5.22 -24.43 -27.83
N ASN A 149 4.54 -23.92 -28.86
CA ASN A 149 3.11 -24.14 -29.12
C ASN A 149 2.15 -23.69 -27.99
N LYS A 150 2.57 -22.81 -27.08
CA LYS A 150 1.73 -22.31 -25.97
C LYS A 150 1.40 -20.83 -26.10
N HIS A 151 0.30 -20.43 -25.47
CA HIS A 151 -0.07 -19.04 -25.21
C HIS A 151 0.04 -18.72 -23.72
N ILE A 152 0.95 -17.80 -23.37
CA ILE A 152 1.06 -17.23 -22.03
C ILE A 152 0.42 -15.84 -21.99
N ALA A 153 -0.47 -15.63 -21.02
CA ALA A 153 -1.12 -14.36 -20.77
C ALA A 153 -0.62 -13.74 -19.46
N PHE A 154 0.04 -12.58 -19.55
CA PHE A 154 0.19 -11.68 -18.43
C PHE A 154 -1.13 -10.91 -18.25
N VAL A 155 -1.69 -10.90 -17.05
CA VAL A 155 -2.98 -10.28 -16.74
C VAL A 155 -2.83 -9.49 -15.45
N GLY A 156 -3.16 -8.21 -15.46
CA GLY A 156 -3.01 -7.39 -14.27
C GLY A 156 -2.91 -5.89 -14.53
N ASP A 157 -2.25 -5.24 -13.58
CA ASP A 157 -1.92 -3.82 -13.59
C ASP A 157 -0.68 -3.50 -14.46
N SER A 158 -0.02 -2.37 -14.19
CA SER A 158 1.18 -1.96 -14.92
C SER A 158 2.43 -2.77 -14.58
N MET A 159 2.45 -3.52 -13.47
CA MET A 159 3.57 -4.39 -13.10
C MET A 159 3.56 -5.68 -13.91
N ALA A 160 2.38 -6.25 -14.20
CA ALA A 160 2.22 -7.33 -15.19
C ALA A 160 2.82 -6.94 -16.56
N ARG A 161 2.59 -5.68 -16.98
CA ARG A 161 3.14 -5.15 -18.24
C ARG A 161 4.66 -4.99 -18.18
N ASN A 162 5.19 -4.39 -17.11
CA ASN A 162 6.62 -4.17 -16.92
C ASN A 162 7.39 -5.51 -16.87
N GLN A 163 6.82 -6.55 -16.23
CA GLN A 163 7.40 -7.90 -16.21
C GLN A 163 7.43 -8.54 -17.61
N LEU A 164 6.34 -8.44 -18.37
CA LEU A 164 6.28 -8.93 -19.75
C LEU A 164 7.24 -8.16 -20.66
N GLU A 165 7.36 -6.83 -20.53
CA GLU A 165 8.25 -6.04 -21.38
C GLU A 165 9.72 -6.42 -21.14
N SER A 166 10.13 -6.66 -19.88
CA SER A 166 11.47 -7.22 -19.59
C SER A 166 11.65 -8.62 -20.21
N LEU A 167 10.64 -9.49 -20.11
CA LEU A 167 10.68 -10.84 -20.68
C LEU A 167 10.82 -10.79 -22.21
N LEU A 168 10.02 -9.97 -22.89
CA LEU A 168 10.12 -9.75 -24.34
C LEU A 168 11.52 -9.26 -24.73
N CYS A 169 12.14 -8.38 -23.94
CA CYS A 169 13.51 -7.93 -24.17
C CYS A 169 14.52 -9.07 -24.04
N MET A 170 14.48 -9.86 -22.97
CA MET A 170 15.38 -11.00 -22.81
C MET A 170 15.20 -12.03 -23.93
N LEU A 171 13.97 -12.30 -24.37
CA LEU A 171 13.69 -13.20 -25.49
C LEU A 171 14.15 -12.63 -26.84
N SER A 172 14.07 -11.31 -27.03
CA SER A 172 14.48 -10.64 -28.27
C SER A 172 15.98 -10.78 -28.59
N THR A 173 16.81 -11.12 -27.59
CA THR A 173 18.24 -11.41 -27.77
C THR A 173 18.53 -12.63 -28.65
N VAL A 174 17.56 -13.56 -28.79
CA VAL A 174 17.70 -14.76 -29.64
C VAL A 174 16.59 -14.91 -30.69
N SER A 175 15.42 -14.31 -30.47
CA SER A 175 14.29 -14.40 -31.41
C SER A 175 13.40 -13.16 -31.28
N THR A 176 13.30 -12.35 -32.34
CA THR A 176 12.45 -11.14 -32.33
C THR A 176 10.95 -11.51 -32.37
N PRO A 177 10.10 -10.96 -31.49
CA PRO A 177 8.66 -11.21 -31.51
C PRO A 177 7.92 -10.32 -32.51
N ASN A 178 6.95 -10.90 -33.21
CA ASN A 178 6.01 -10.18 -34.07
C ASN A 178 4.79 -9.71 -33.27
N LEU A 179 4.50 -8.40 -33.24
CA LEU A 179 3.25 -7.88 -32.67
C LEU A 179 2.08 -8.20 -33.61
N ILE A 180 1.26 -9.19 -33.26
CA ILE A 180 0.15 -9.69 -34.10
C ILE A 180 -1.22 -9.11 -33.73
N TYR A 181 -1.35 -8.50 -32.55
CA TYR A 181 -2.59 -7.87 -32.12
C TYR A 181 -2.34 -6.63 -31.25
N LYS A 182 -3.17 -5.60 -31.44
CA LYS A 182 -3.19 -4.35 -30.69
C LYS A 182 -4.61 -3.80 -30.67
N ASN A 183 -5.18 -3.51 -29.49
CA ASN A 183 -6.51 -2.92 -29.36
C ASN A 183 -6.48 -1.52 -28.71
N GLY A 184 -7.26 -0.60 -29.28
CA GLY A 184 -7.57 0.72 -28.74
C GLY A 184 -6.43 1.74 -28.78
N GLU A 185 -6.79 3.00 -28.49
CA GLU A 185 -5.87 4.14 -28.41
C GLU A 185 -4.88 4.00 -27.23
N ASP A 186 -5.26 3.28 -26.17
CA ASP A 186 -4.50 3.14 -24.91
C ASP A 186 -3.51 1.95 -24.85
N ASN A 187 -3.38 1.14 -25.92
CA ASN A 187 -2.52 -0.07 -25.93
C ASN A 187 -2.87 -1.13 -24.84
N LYS A 188 -4.13 -1.19 -24.39
CA LYS A 188 -4.57 -1.99 -23.22
C LYS A 188 -4.51 -3.52 -23.43
N PHE A 189 -4.56 -3.99 -24.67
CA PHE A 189 -4.35 -5.41 -25.01
C PHE A 189 -3.39 -5.52 -26.19
N ARG A 190 -2.31 -6.30 -26.01
CA ARG A 190 -1.30 -6.62 -27.04
C ARG A 190 -0.98 -8.10 -27.01
N ARG A 191 -0.79 -8.71 -28.19
CA ARG A 191 -0.27 -10.08 -28.35
C ARG A 191 0.91 -10.10 -29.31
N TRP A 192 1.94 -10.81 -28.92
CA TRP A 192 3.14 -11.08 -29.69
C TRP A 192 3.22 -12.58 -30.00
N ASN A 193 3.74 -12.90 -31.18
CA ASN A 193 4.04 -14.26 -31.61
C ASN A 193 5.55 -14.41 -31.83
N PHE A 194 6.12 -15.53 -31.41
CA PHE A 194 7.46 -15.99 -31.76
C PHE A 194 7.32 -17.12 -32.79
N PRO A 195 7.45 -16.85 -34.11
CA PRO A 195 7.15 -17.83 -35.15
C PRO A 195 8.02 -19.09 -35.07
N SER A 196 9.29 -18.92 -34.65
CA SER A 196 10.28 -19.98 -34.45
C SER A 196 9.82 -21.09 -33.49
N HIS A 197 8.91 -20.77 -32.56
CA HIS A 197 8.41 -21.68 -31.53
C HIS A 197 6.87 -21.82 -31.55
N ASN A 198 6.20 -21.16 -32.49
CA ASN A 198 4.73 -21.02 -32.53
C ASN A 198 4.15 -20.62 -31.15
N ALA A 199 4.84 -19.72 -30.45
CA ALA A 199 4.53 -19.33 -29.08
C ALA A 199 3.94 -17.93 -29.03
N ASN A 200 2.91 -17.73 -28.21
CA ASN A 200 2.25 -16.44 -28.04
C ASN A 200 2.47 -15.90 -26.62
N LEU A 201 2.87 -14.63 -26.51
CA LEU A 201 2.84 -13.87 -25.25
C LEU A 201 1.83 -12.72 -25.40
N SER A 202 1.08 -12.40 -24.35
CA SER A 202 0.16 -11.25 -24.37
C SER A 202 0.02 -10.56 -23.02
N ILE A 203 -0.31 -9.27 -23.04
CA ILE A 203 -0.68 -8.49 -21.85
C ILE A 203 -2.16 -8.09 -21.93
N TYR A 204 -2.96 -8.51 -20.95
CA TYR A 204 -4.32 -8.02 -20.74
C TYR A 204 -4.31 -7.02 -19.59
N TRP A 205 -4.61 -5.76 -19.90
CA TRP A 205 -4.87 -4.75 -18.89
C TRP A 205 -6.17 -5.05 -18.14
N SER A 206 -6.02 -5.60 -16.93
CA SER A 206 -7.09 -5.88 -15.99
C SER A 206 -6.56 -5.61 -14.57
N PRO A 207 -6.42 -4.33 -14.18
CA PRO A 207 -5.71 -3.96 -12.94
C PRO A 207 -6.33 -4.50 -11.64
N PHE A 208 -7.57 -4.96 -11.71
CA PHE A 208 -8.29 -5.58 -10.60
C PHE A 208 -8.47 -7.10 -10.74
N LEU A 209 -8.08 -7.69 -11.87
CA LEU A 209 -8.39 -9.05 -12.37
C LEU A 209 -9.89 -9.35 -12.57
N VAL A 210 -10.73 -8.96 -11.59
CA VAL A 210 -12.19 -8.90 -11.67
C VAL A 210 -12.68 -7.77 -12.57
N GLN A 211 -13.95 -7.84 -13.01
CA GLN A 211 -14.50 -6.79 -13.87
C GLN A 211 -14.43 -5.41 -13.19
N GLY A 212 -13.62 -4.53 -13.77
CA GLY A 212 -13.42 -3.16 -13.31
C GLY A 212 -13.82 -2.13 -14.37
N VAL A 213 -14.48 -1.06 -13.91
CA VAL A 213 -14.62 0.20 -14.66
C VAL A 213 -13.64 1.20 -14.04
N GLU A 214 -12.65 1.59 -14.82
CA GLU A 214 -11.64 2.58 -14.42
C GLU A 214 -12.29 3.96 -14.24
N LYS A 215 -11.79 4.75 -13.28
CA LYS A 215 -12.17 6.17 -13.17
C LYS A 215 -11.81 6.92 -14.46
N SER A 216 -12.60 7.92 -14.84
CA SER A 216 -12.38 8.71 -16.05
C SER A 216 -12.53 10.21 -15.79
N ASN A 217 -11.82 11.03 -16.56
CA ASN A 217 -11.81 12.50 -16.39
C ASN A 217 -13.21 13.14 -16.53
N ASN A 218 -14.12 12.48 -17.25
CA ASN A 218 -15.49 12.94 -17.50
C ASN A 218 -16.53 12.18 -16.65
N GLY A 219 -16.09 11.34 -15.71
CA GLY A 219 -16.94 10.45 -14.92
C GLY A 219 -16.69 10.58 -13.41
N PRO A 220 -17.21 9.65 -12.61
CA PRO A 220 -16.93 9.62 -11.17
C PRO A 220 -15.44 9.45 -10.90
N ASN A 221 -14.90 10.19 -9.91
CA ASN A 221 -13.50 10.08 -9.47
C ASN A 221 -13.25 8.83 -8.58
N HIS A 222 -13.80 7.69 -8.97
CA HIS A 222 -13.60 6.38 -8.35
C HIS A 222 -13.74 5.27 -9.38
N ASN A 223 -13.02 4.17 -9.16
CA ASN A 223 -13.19 2.93 -9.91
C ASN A 223 -14.45 2.20 -9.45
N LYS A 224 -15.01 1.31 -10.28
CA LYS A 224 -16.09 0.39 -9.88
C LYS A 224 -15.63 -1.04 -10.10
N LEU A 225 -15.67 -1.88 -9.06
CA LEU A 225 -15.22 -3.28 -9.13
C LEU A 225 -16.40 -4.20 -8.86
N TYR A 226 -16.60 -5.20 -9.72
CA TYR A 226 -17.64 -6.23 -9.59
C TYR A 226 -16.99 -7.55 -9.13
N LEU A 227 -17.01 -7.80 -7.82
CA LEU A 227 -16.16 -8.82 -7.19
C LEU A 227 -16.61 -10.27 -7.43
N ASN A 228 -17.77 -10.46 -8.08
CA ASN A 228 -18.37 -11.78 -8.34
C ASN A 228 -17.92 -12.42 -9.65
N ARG A 229 -17.13 -11.73 -10.49
CA ARG A 229 -16.76 -12.20 -11.84
C ARG A 229 -15.42 -11.62 -12.32
N VAL A 230 -14.68 -12.41 -13.10
CA VAL A 230 -13.46 -11.97 -13.79
C VAL A 230 -13.77 -10.92 -14.86
N ASP A 231 -12.78 -10.11 -15.25
CA ASP A 231 -12.93 -9.21 -16.39
C ASP A 231 -13.00 -10.00 -17.71
N GLU A 232 -14.15 -9.91 -18.40
CA GLU A 232 -14.43 -10.63 -19.65
C GLU A 232 -13.40 -10.35 -20.76
N LYS A 233 -12.66 -9.23 -20.71
CA LYS A 233 -11.57 -8.92 -21.66
C LYS A 233 -10.50 -10.00 -21.76
N TRP A 234 -10.29 -10.76 -20.68
CA TRP A 234 -9.35 -11.89 -20.64
C TRP A 234 -10.05 -13.20 -20.23
N GLY A 235 -11.09 -13.12 -19.38
CA GLY A 235 -11.89 -14.27 -18.97
C GLY A 235 -12.52 -15.03 -20.14
N SER A 236 -12.96 -14.32 -21.18
CA SER A 236 -13.53 -14.94 -22.40
C SER A 236 -12.49 -15.72 -23.23
N GLU A 237 -11.21 -15.36 -23.14
CA GLU A 237 -10.11 -16.03 -23.85
C GLU A 237 -9.42 -17.13 -23.02
N LEU A 238 -9.83 -17.39 -21.78
CA LEU A 238 -9.20 -18.38 -20.89
C LEU A 238 -9.01 -19.78 -21.51
N GLY A 239 -9.91 -20.24 -22.38
CA GLY A 239 -9.77 -21.53 -23.06
C GLY A 239 -8.62 -21.60 -24.07
N THR A 240 -8.14 -20.47 -24.58
CA THR A 240 -7.01 -20.41 -25.52
C THR A 240 -5.66 -20.33 -24.79
N ILE A 241 -5.64 -19.79 -23.57
CA ILE A 241 -4.44 -19.61 -22.75
C ILE A 241 -3.99 -20.95 -22.14
N ASP A 242 -2.67 -21.19 -22.09
CA ASP A 242 -2.06 -22.37 -21.45
C ASP A 242 -1.41 -22.02 -20.10
N GLN A 243 -0.94 -20.78 -19.95
CA GLN A 243 -0.41 -20.26 -18.69
C GLN A 243 -0.84 -18.81 -18.45
N VAL A 244 -1.29 -18.49 -17.24
CA VAL A 244 -1.61 -17.14 -16.79
C VAL A 244 -0.53 -16.66 -15.81
N VAL A 245 0.02 -15.47 -16.03
CA VAL A 245 0.88 -14.76 -15.06
C VAL A 245 0.09 -13.56 -14.55
N LEU A 246 -0.37 -13.64 -13.30
CA LEU A 246 -1.18 -12.63 -12.64
C LEU A 246 -0.28 -11.61 -11.92
N SER A 247 -0.69 -10.34 -11.94
CA SER A 247 -0.17 -9.30 -11.04
C SER A 247 -1.33 -8.41 -10.59
N ILE A 248 -1.35 -8.03 -9.31
CA ILE A 248 -2.44 -7.28 -8.70
C ILE A 248 -1.88 -6.34 -7.62
N GLY A 249 -2.64 -5.31 -7.26
CA GLY A 249 -2.40 -4.57 -6.02
C GLY A 249 -2.47 -3.06 -6.18
N HIS A 250 -1.60 -2.44 -6.99
CA HIS A 250 -1.42 -0.98 -7.01
C HIS A 250 -2.71 -0.19 -7.21
N TRP A 251 -3.60 -0.72 -8.05
CA TRP A 251 -4.87 -0.09 -8.36
C TRP A 251 -5.92 -0.17 -7.25
N PHE A 252 -5.77 -1.08 -6.28
CA PHE A 252 -6.63 -1.16 -5.10
C PHE A 252 -6.40 0.00 -4.12
N LEU A 253 -5.25 0.68 -4.23
CA LEU A 253 -4.95 1.88 -3.45
C LEU A 253 -5.76 3.10 -3.94
N HIS A 254 -6.29 3.07 -5.17
CA HIS A 254 -7.10 4.14 -5.73
C HIS A 254 -8.57 4.08 -5.28
N PRO A 255 -9.25 5.23 -5.19
CA PRO A 255 -10.66 5.31 -4.79
C PRO A 255 -11.54 4.35 -5.60
N ALA A 256 -12.41 3.62 -4.92
CA ALA A 256 -13.19 2.54 -5.52
C ALA A 256 -14.55 2.34 -4.84
N VAL A 257 -15.57 1.95 -5.61
CA VAL A 257 -16.85 1.45 -5.11
C VAL A 257 -16.99 -0.02 -5.47
N TYR A 258 -17.39 -0.82 -4.50
CA TYR A 258 -17.36 -2.28 -4.57
C TYR A 258 -18.76 -2.86 -4.72
N TYR A 259 -18.95 -3.68 -5.74
CA TYR A 259 -20.20 -4.33 -6.07
C TYR A 259 -20.06 -5.85 -5.88
N ASP A 260 -21.04 -6.46 -5.22
CA ASP A 260 -21.29 -7.89 -5.32
C ASP A 260 -22.58 -8.11 -6.11
N GLN A 261 -22.46 -8.81 -7.24
CA GLN A 261 -23.47 -8.85 -8.30
C GLN A 261 -23.79 -7.43 -8.81
N ASP A 262 -24.89 -6.83 -8.33
CA ASP A 262 -25.32 -5.45 -8.63
C ASP A 262 -25.56 -4.60 -7.36
N SER A 263 -25.28 -5.15 -6.18
CA SER A 263 -25.42 -4.46 -4.88
C SER A 263 -24.09 -3.85 -4.44
N VAL A 264 -24.10 -2.59 -4.00
CA VAL A 264 -22.92 -1.97 -3.38
C VAL A 264 -22.70 -2.56 -1.99
N ILE A 265 -21.52 -3.12 -1.75
CA ILE A 265 -21.12 -3.69 -0.44
C ILE A 265 -20.23 -2.76 0.38
N GLY A 266 -19.65 -1.74 -0.24
CA GLY A 266 -18.78 -0.76 0.39
C GLY A 266 -17.93 0.01 -0.61
N CYS A 267 -16.92 0.70 -0.11
CA CYS A 267 -15.98 1.49 -0.89
C CYS A 267 -14.59 1.55 -0.24
N HIS A 268 -13.60 2.05 -1.00
CA HIS A 268 -12.32 2.52 -0.51
C HIS A 268 -12.13 3.99 -0.91
N TYR A 269 -11.74 4.83 0.06
CA TYR A 269 -11.54 6.27 -0.07
C TYR A 269 -12.68 6.95 -0.84
N CYS A 270 -13.91 6.92 -0.30
CA CYS A 270 -15.09 7.45 -0.99
C CYS A 270 -15.76 8.68 -0.33
N PRO A 271 -15.01 9.77 -0.03
CA PRO A 271 -15.55 10.92 0.68
C PRO A 271 -16.74 11.56 -0.07
N GLY A 272 -17.86 11.72 0.64
CA GLY A 272 -19.09 12.29 0.09
C GLY A 272 -20.03 11.31 -0.63
N LEU A 273 -19.65 10.03 -0.74
CA LEU A 273 -20.56 8.97 -1.18
C LEU A 273 -21.24 8.32 0.02
N ASN A 274 -22.52 7.97 -0.11
CA ASN A 274 -23.30 7.32 0.96
C ASN A 274 -23.07 5.79 0.95
N HIS A 275 -21.81 5.39 1.07
CA HIS A 275 -21.34 4.01 1.05
C HIS A 275 -20.41 3.76 2.24
N THR A 276 -20.42 2.54 2.77
CA THR A 276 -19.55 2.17 3.89
C THR A 276 -18.10 2.06 3.42
N GLU A 277 -17.21 2.82 4.05
CA GLU A 277 -15.77 2.65 3.91
C GLU A 277 -15.35 1.30 4.51
N ILE A 278 -14.79 0.40 3.68
CA ILE A 278 -14.35 -0.94 4.09
C ILE A 278 -12.85 -1.20 3.79
N GLY A 279 -12.14 -0.20 3.26
CA GLY A 279 -10.76 -0.37 2.78
C GLY A 279 -10.68 -1.36 1.62
N PHE A 280 -9.48 -1.86 1.32
CA PHE A 280 -9.23 -2.66 0.11
C PHE A 280 -8.69 -4.07 0.33
N TYR A 281 -8.24 -4.46 1.54
CA TYR A 281 -7.60 -5.76 1.77
C TYR A 281 -8.53 -6.97 1.60
N ASP A 282 -9.73 -6.95 2.21
CA ASP A 282 -10.72 -8.00 2.01
C ASP A 282 -11.22 -8.07 0.55
N VAL A 283 -11.20 -6.92 -0.13
CA VAL A 283 -11.59 -6.79 -1.53
C VAL A 283 -10.52 -7.34 -2.47
N LEU A 284 -9.23 -7.10 -2.18
CA LEU A 284 -8.08 -7.73 -2.84
C LEU A 284 -8.15 -9.25 -2.69
N ARG A 285 -8.33 -9.75 -1.46
CA ARG A 285 -8.50 -11.18 -1.16
C ARG A 285 -9.67 -11.78 -1.94
N LYS A 286 -10.84 -11.11 -1.95
CA LYS A 286 -12.02 -11.56 -2.70
C LYS A 286 -11.79 -11.55 -4.22
N ALA A 287 -11.12 -10.54 -4.75
CA ALA A 287 -10.81 -10.45 -6.18
C ALA A 287 -9.85 -11.57 -6.63
N LEU A 288 -8.80 -11.84 -5.87
CA LEU A 288 -7.88 -12.97 -6.08
C LEU A 288 -8.63 -14.31 -6.02
N LYS A 289 -9.42 -14.53 -4.97
CA LYS A 289 -10.21 -15.75 -4.78
C LYS A 289 -11.21 -16.00 -5.91
N THR A 290 -11.95 -14.97 -6.34
CA THR A 290 -12.84 -15.04 -7.51
C THR A 290 -12.05 -15.39 -8.77
N THR A 291 -10.88 -14.78 -8.96
CA THR A 291 -10.03 -15.01 -10.14
C THR A 291 -9.50 -16.44 -10.19
N LEU A 292 -8.89 -16.93 -9.11
CA LEU A 292 -8.34 -18.29 -9.04
C LEU A 292 -9.44 -19.35 -9.20
N ASN A 293 -10.59 -19.18 -8.56
CA ASN A 293 -11.74 -20.07 -8.73
C ASN A 293 -12.27 -20.08 -10.18
N ALA A 294 -12.29 -18.93 -10.86
CA ALA A 294 -12.74 -18.84 -12.25
C ALA A 294 -11.79 -19.57 -13.21
N ILE A 295 -10.47 -19.44 -13.01
CA ILE A 295 -9.47 -20.16 -13.81
C ILE A 295 -9.57 -21.67 -13.54
N MET A 296 -9.64 -22.08 -12.27
CA MET A 296 -9.77 -23.48 -11.85
C MET A 296 -10.99 -24.14 -12.49
N LYS A 297 -12.18 -23.52 -12.35
CA LYS A 297 -13.41 -23.96 -13.02
C LYS A 297 -13.25 -24.05 -14.54
N LYS A 298 -12.55 -23.09 -15.16
CA LYS A 298 -12.37 -23.12 -16.62
C LYS A 298 -11.45 -24.23 -17.09
N SER A 299 -10.43 -24.57 -16.30
CA SER A 299 -9.53 -25.69 -16.50
C SER A 299 -10.27 -27.04 -16.39
N GLU A 300 -11.19 -27.17 -15.43
CA GLU A 300 -12.08 -28.34 -15.28
C GLU A 300 -13.03 -28.49 -16.48
N GLU A 301 -13.68 -27.40 -16.92
CA GLU A 301 -14.56 -27.37 -18.10
C GLU A 301 -13.83 -27.81 -19.38
N ALA A 302 -12.53 -27.55 -19.49
CA ALA A 302 -11.72 -27.78 -20.69
C ALA A 302 -11.25 -29.23 -20.91
N LYS A 303 -11.74 -30.20 -20.11
CA LYS A 303 -11.59 -31.66 -20.32
C LYS A 303 -10.19 -32.12 -20.77
N GLY A 304 -9.17 -31.75 -20.00
CA GLY A 304 -7.80 -32.24 -20.20
C GLY A 304 -6.79 -31.17 -20.60
N LYS A 305 -7.22 -29.95 -20.95
CA LYS A 305 -6.32 -28.79 -21.05
C LYS A 305 -6.12 -28.17 -19.65
N ARG A 306 -4.96 -28.40 -19.04
CA ARG A 306 -4.53 -27.74 -17.80
C ARG A 306 -4.13 -26.30 -18.08
N ILE A 307 -4.67 -25.35 -17.33
CA ILE A 307 -4.19 -23.97 -17.24
C ILE A 307 -3.24 -23.86 -16.04
N ASP A 308 -1.99 -23.49 -16.31
CA ASP A 308 -0.99 -23.21 -15.28
C ASP A 308 -1.09 -21.75 -14.81
N VAL A 309 -1.01 -21.45 -13.51
CA VAL A 309 -1.16 -20.08 -12.97
C VAL A 309 0.02 -19.67 -12.11
N VAL A 310 0.65 -18.56 -12.42
CA VAL A 310 1.66 -17.93 -11.57
C VAL A 310 1.10 -16.60 -11.07
N LEU A 311 1.15 -16.34 -9.77
CA LEU A 311 0.85 -15.02 -9.21
C LEU A 311 2.17 -14.35 -8.81
N THR A 312 2.57 -13.29 -9.54
CA THR A 312 3.65 -12.40 -9.12
C THR A 312 3.15 -11.58 -7.95
N THR A 313 3.80 -11.70 -6.79
CA THR A 313 3.40 -10.98 -5.57
C THR A 313 3.69 -9.49 -5.67
N PHE A 314 3.06 -8.72 -4.77
CA PHE A 314 3.07 -7.28 -4.76
C PHE A 314 4.48 -6.68 -4.88
N SER A 315 4.69 -5.84 -5.89
CA SER A 315 5.92 -5.07 -6.05
C SER A 315 5.88 -3.85 -5.13
N PRO A 316 6.85 -3.65 -4.24
CA PRO A 316 6.93 -2.44 -3.44
C PRO A 316 7.27 -1.22 -4.31
N SER A 317 6.94 -0.04 -3.79
CA SER A 317 7.41 1.26 -4.26
C SER A 317 8.36 1.89 -3.24
N HIS A 318 9.27 2.75 -3.69
CA HIS A 318 10.32 3.34 -2.84
C HIS A 318 10.28 4.88 -2.85
N PHE A 319 9.10 5.46 -2.62
CA PHE A 319 8.98 6.90 -2.42
C PHE A 319 9.55 7.33 -1.07
N GLU A 320 10.53 8.21 -1.11
CA GLU A 320 10.93 9.09 -0.02
C GLU A 320 10.09 10.38 -0.15
N GLY A 321 9.07 10.51 0.70
CA GLY A 321 7.98 11.49 0.57
C GLY A 321 6.68 10.88 0.00
N GLU A 322 5.69 11.71 -0.32
CA GLU A 322 4.42 11.26 -0.89
C GLU A 322 4.45 11.23 -2.42
N TRP A 323 3.92 10.16 -3.02
CA TRP A 323 3.97 9.89 -4.46
C TRP A 323 3.30 10.97 -5.33
N ASP A 324 2.30 11.67 -4.80
CA ASP A 324 1.56 12.75 -5.45
C ASP A 324 2.05 14.16 -5.05
N LYS A 325 3.02 14.25 -4.12
CA LYS A 325 3.70 15.48 -3.68
C LYS A 325 5.18 15.50 -4.07
N ALA A 326 5.51 14.98 -5.25
CA ALA A 326 6.86 14.91 -5.81
C ALA A 326 7.90 14.11 -4.98
N GLY A 327 7.45 13.21 -4.10
CA GLY A 327 8.33 12.23 -3.46
C GLY A 327 9.19 11.49 -4.48
N ALA A 328 10.43 11.23 -4.12
CA ALA A 328 11.46 10.72 -5.03
C ALA A 328 11.97 9.34 -4.60
N CYS A 329 12.72 8.68 -5.49
CA CYS A 329 13.48 7.46 -5.18
C CYS A 329 14.95 7.77 -5.49
N PRO A 330 15.64 8.56 -4.65
CA PRO A 330 16.96 9.10 -4.96
C PRO A 330 18.09 8.08 -4.78
N LYS A 331 17.82 6.93 -4.15
CA LYS A 331 18.83 5.89 -3.90
C LYS A 331 19.35 5.31 -5.21
N THR A 332 20.67 5.13 -5.29
CA THR A 332 21.39 4.59 -6.46
C THR A 332 22.04 3.23 -6.18
N GLU A 333 21.92 2.73 -4.95
CA GLU A 333 22.42 1.43 -4.49
C GLU A 333 21.32 0.59 -3.83
N PRO A 334 21.40 -0.76 -3.88
CA PRO A 334 20.45 -1.64 -3.22
C PRO A 334 20.65 -1.69 -1.71
N GLU A 335 19.62 -2.15 -1.02
CA GLU A 335 19.71 -2.47 0.41
C GLU A 335 20.44 -3.81 0.57
N LEU A 336 21.60 -3.80 1.24
CA LEU A 336 22.44 -5.00 1.43
C LEU A 336 22.06 -5.80 2.69
N GLU A 337 21.45 -5.15 3.67
CA GLU A 337 20.94 -5.77 4.88
C GLU A 337 19.53 -6.36 4.65
N GLU A 338 19.25 -7.49 5.29
CA GLU A 338 17.99 -8.21 5.12
C GLU A 338 16.82 -7.42 5.73
N LYS A 339 15.92 -6.90 4.88
CA LYS A 339 14.71 -6.21 5.33
C LYS A 339 13.55 -7.17 5.62
N LEU A 340 12.82 -6.88 6.69
CA LEU A 340 11.50 -7.46 6.95
C LEU A 340 10.46 -6.84 5.99
N VAL A 341 9.51 -7.64 5.55
CA VAL A 341 8.41 -7.18 4.67
C VAL A 341 7.21 -6.85 5.54
N GLU A 342 7.08 -5.57 5.90
CA GLU A 342 6.10 -5.08 6.88
C GLU A 342 5.08 -4.11 6.26
N GLY A 343 4.09 -3.72 7.07
CA GLY A 343 3.02 -2.81 6.68
C GLY A 343 2.24 -3.30 5.45
N MET A 344 1.82 -2.35 4.60
CA MET A 344 1.04 -2.64 3.39
C MET A 344 1.72 -3.65 2.45
N ASN A 345 3.05 -3.56 2.28
CA ASN A 345 3.81 -4.51 1.46
C ASN A 345 3.70 -5.95 1.99
N GLY A 346 3.76 -6.11 3.33
CA GLY A 346 3.59 -7.39 4.00
C GLY A 346 2.15 -7.91 3.93
N GLU A 347 1.16 -7.05 4.21
CA GLU A 347 -0.25 -7.42 4.21
C GLU A 347 -0.74 -7.86 2.82
N MET A 348 -0.38 -7.12 1.75
CA MET A 348 -0.74 -7.49 0.37
C MET A 348 -0.07 -8.80 -0.06
N ARG A 349 1.23 -8.95 0.17
CA ARG A 349 1.97 -10.19 -0.10
C ARG A 349 1.37 -11.38 0.64
N ASN A 350 1.02 -11.23 1.91
CA ASN A 350 0.47 -12.32 2.71
C ASN A 350 -0.89 -12.78 2.17
N ILE A 351 -1.77 -11.85 1.78
CA ILE A 351 -3.05 -12.17 1.11
C ILE A 351 -2.82 -12.96 -0.18
N GLU A 352 -1.86 -12.55 -1.01
CA GLU A 352 -1.52 -13.23 -2.28
C GLU A 352 -0.98 -14.65 -2.06
N VAL A 353 -0.04 -14.81 -1.13
CA VAL A 353 0.57 -16.10 -0.80
C VAL A 353 -0.44 -17.04 -0.14
N GLU A 354 -1.31 -16.54 0.73
CA GLU A 354 -2.39 -17.32 1.37
C GLU A 354 -3.43 -17.80 0.36
N GLU A 355 -3.98 -16.93 -0.49
CA GLU A 355 -4.99 -17.36 -1.47
C GLU A 355 -4.39 -18.28 -2.55
N VAL A 356 -3.11 -18.14 -2.90
CA VAL A 356 -2.38 -19.15 -3.69
C VAL A 356 -2.27 -20.46 -2.92
N GLY A 357 -1.94 -20.43 -1.61
CA GLY A 357 -1.93 -21.62 -0.75
C GLY A 357 -3.26 -22.37 -0.75
N PHE A 358 -4.36 -21.67 -0.46
CA PHE A 358 -5.72 -22.23 -0.49
C PHE A 358 -6.17 -22.69 -1.88
N ALA A 359 -5.57 -22.19 -2.95
CA ALA A 359 -5.82 -22.65 -4.32
C ALA A 359 -4.95 -23.89 -4.67
N LYS A 360 -3.72 -23.99 -4.16
CA LYS A 360 -2.88 -25.21 -4.24
C LYS A 360 -3.55 -26.40 -3.54
N GLU A 361 -4.13 -26.19 -2.36
CA GLU A 361 -4.81 -27.26 -1.61
C GLU A 361 -6.02 -27.85 -2.33
N LYS A 362 -6.69 -27.07 -3.19
CA LYS A 362 -7.82 -27.49 -4.02
C LYS A 362 -7.39 -28.01 -5.40
N SER A 363 -6.09 -28.02 -5.68
CA SER A 363 -5.54 -28.24 -7.01
C SER A 363 -5.49 -29.72 -7.38
N ASP A 364 -6.65 -30.30 -7.68
CA ASP A 364 -6.72 -31.59 -8.37
C ASP A 364 -6.08 -31.50 -9.77
N LYS A 365 -5.81 -32.67 -10.39
CA LYS A 365 -4.91 -32.89 -11.54
C LYS A 365 -5.09 -31.98 -12.79
N GLY A 366 -6.15 -31.19 -12.86
CA GLY A 366 -6.45 -30.24 -13.95
C GLY A 366 -6.04 -28.78 -13.67
N PHE A 367 -5.61 -28.41 -12.47
CA PHE A 367 -5.17 -27.05 -12.12
C PHE A 367 -3.74 -27.10 -11.56
N ARG A 368 -3.02 -25.97 -11.61
CA ARG A 368 -1.73 -25.81 -10.94
C ARG A 368 -1.43 -24.33 -10.72
N VAL A 369 -1.08 -23.95 -9.50
CA VAL A 369 -0.78 -22.56 -9.14
C VAL A 369 0.50 -22.43 -8.30
N GLU A 370 1.27 -21.37 -8.51
CA GLU A 370 2.49 -21.03 -7.76
C GLU A 370 2.55 -19.52 -7.48
N ALA A 371 3.12 -19.14 -6.33
CA ALA A 371 3.41 -17.74 -6.03
C ALA A 371 4.84 -17.45 -6.48
N LEU A 372 5.01 -16.42 -7.30
CA LEU A 372 6.29 -15.85 -7.67
C LEU A 372 6.58 -14.72 -6.68
N ASP A 373 7.13 -15.08 -5.52
CA ASP A 373 7.30 -14.19 -4.36
C ASP A 373 8.51 -13.28 -4.56
N VAL A 374 8.25 -12.13 -5.18
CA VAL A 374 9.27 -11.13 -5.56
C VAL A 374 9.29 -9.92 -4.62
N THR A 375 8.36 -9.84 -3.67
CA THR A 375 8.17 -8.64 -2.84
C THR A 375 9.42 -8.31 -2.03
N LYS A 376 10.01 -9.30 -1.35
CA LYS A 376 11.19 -9.09 -0.49
C LYS A 376 12.44 -8.70 -1.29
N LEU A 377 12.77 -9.47 -2.34
CA LEU A 377 13.93 -9.16 -3.18
C LEU A 377 13.79 -7.80 -3.88
N SER A 378 12.56 -7.37 -4.18
CA SER A 378 12.30 -6.06 -4.80
C SER A 378 12.33 -4.92 -3.78
N LEU A 379 11.92 -5.15 -2.53
CA LEU A 379 12.02 -4.19 -1.41
C LEU A 379 13.47 -3.82 -1.07
N MET A 380 14.41 -4.67 -1.49
CA MET A 380 15.85 -4.44 -1.34
C MET A 380 16.46 -3.69 -2.54
N ARG A 381 15.65 -3.21 -3.50
CA ARG A 381 16.11 -2.55 -4.75
C ARG A 381 15.56 -1.15 -4.97
N PRO A 382 15.66 -0.20 -4.01
CA PRO A 382 15.21 1.17 -4.24
C PRO A 382 15.93 1.85 -5.43
N ASP A 383 17.12 1.38 -5.79
CA ASP A 383 17.93 1.80 -6.93
C ASP A 383 17.35 1.46 -8.32
N GLY A 384 16.41 0.51 -8.41
CA GLY A 384 15.94 -0.01 -9.70
C GLY A 384 14.86 0.80 -10.42
N HIS A 385 14.35 1.86 -9.81
CA HIS A 385 13.23 2.65 -10.34
C HIS A 385 13.67 3.69 -11.38
N PRO A 386 12.81 4.07 -12.36
CA PRO A 386 13.09 5.18 -13.25
C PRO A 386 13.28 6.51 -12.54
N GLY A 387 12.52 6.75 -11.46
CA GLY A 387 12.52 8.04 -10.77
C GLY A 387 12.30 9.18 -11.77
N PRO A 388 13.18 10.19 -11.85
CA PRO A 388 13.02 11.31 -12.77
C PRO A 388 13.26 10.90 -14.24
N TYR A 389 14.02 9.82 -14.47
CA TYR A 389 14.36 9.29 -15.80
C TYR A 389 13.19 8.51 -16.44
N MET A 390 11.97 8.65 -15.92
CA MET A 390 10.76 8.33 -16.67
C MET A 390 10.54 9.27 -17.88
N TYR A 391 11.20 10.43 -17.91
CA TYR A 391 11.26 11.34 -19.05
C TYR A 391 12.70 11.46 -19.60
N PRO A 392 12.89 11.74 -20.91
CA PRO A 392 14.22 11.94 -21.48
C PRO A 392 14.91 13.17 -20.89
N PHE A 393 16.14 13.00 -20.40
CA PHE A 393 17.05 14.05 -19.94
C PHE A 393 16.38 15.07 -18.99
N PRO A 394 15.81 14.61 -17.85
CA PRO A 394 14.93 15.42 -17.01
C PRO A 394 15.62 16.65 -16.40
N PHE A 395 16.96 16.66 -16.35
CA PHE A 395 17.79 17.74 -15.81
C PHE A 395 18.52 18.57 -16.88
N ALA A 396 18.22 18.40 -18.17
CA ALA A 396 18.92 19.10 -19.26
C ALA A 396 18.80 20.64 -19.18
N ASN A 397 17.72 21.14 -18.59
CA ASN A 397 17.45 22.56 -18.38
C ASN A 397 17.74 23.01 -16.93
N GLY A 398 18.56 22.25 -16.19
CA GLY A 398 18.74 22.40 -14.75
C GLY A 398 17.75 21.58 -13.92
N VAL A 399 17.84 21.70 -12.60
CA VAL A 399 16.92 21.04 -11.66
C VAL A 399 15.71 21.94 -11.42
N THR A 400 14.51 21.44 -11.69
CA THR A 400 13.25 22.14 -11.41
C THR A 400 12.76 21.84 -9.98
N GLU A 401 12.07 22.80 -9.35
CA GLU A 401 11.47 22.64 -8.00
C GLU A 401 10.60 21.38 -7.88
N ARG A 402 9.93 20.99 -8.97
CA ARG A 402 9.17 19.75 -9.06
C ARG A 402 9.70 18.91 -10.20
N VAL A 403 10.10 17.69 -9.88
CA VAL A 403 10.48 16.66 -10.83
C VAL A 403 9.54 15.48 -10.62
N GLN A 404 8.90 15.02 -11.70
CA GLN A 404 7.99 13.88 -11.60
C GLN A 404 8.81 12.59 -11.50
N ASN A 405 8.55 11.79 -10.47
CA ASN A 405 9.24 10.54 -10.20
C ASN A 405 8.34 9.32 -10.42
N ASP A 406 8.83 8.31 -11.11
CA ASP A 406 8.24 6.97 -11.13
C ASP A 406 9.03 6.04 -10.21
N CYS A 407 8.53 5.88 -8.98
CA CYS A 407 9.09 4.98 -7.96
C CYS A 407 8.24 3.72 -7.76
N VAL A 408 7.46 3.33 -8.77
CA VAL A 408 6.59 2.14 -8.78
C VAL A 408 7.10 1.13 -9.80
N HIS A 409 7.34 1.57 -11.04
CA HIS A 409 7.84 0.70 -12.11
C HIS A 409 9.35 0.52 -12.05
N TRP A 410 9.87 -0.44 -12.80
CA TRP A 410 11.29 -0.77 -12.86
C TRP A 410 11.92 -0.34 -14.19
N CYS A 411 13.16 0.15 -14.14
CA CYS A 411 13.99 0.35 -15.32
C CYS A 411 14.17 -0.97 -16.09
N LEU A 412 14.25 -0.89 -17.42
CA LEU A 412 14.55 -2.01 -18.31
C LEU A 412 15.83 -1.70 -19.12
N PRO A 413 16.89 -2.54 -19.03
CA PRO A 413 17.10 -3.63 -18.07
C PRO A 413 17.13 -3.16 -16.60
N GLY A 414 16.93 -4.08 -15.65
CA GLY A 414 16.84 -3.76 -14.22
C GLY A 414 16.37 -4.92 -13.33
N PRO A 415 15.97 -4.67 -12.06
CA PRO A 415 15.70 -5.74 -11.09
C PRO A 415 14.61 -6.72 -11.52
N ILE A 416 13.62 -6.24 -12.26
CA ILE A 416 12.50 -7.04 -12.78
C ILE A 416 12.93 -8.16 -13.74
N ASP A 417 14.13 -8.08 -14.33
CA ASP A 417 14.70 -9.18 -15.10
C ASP A 417 14.88 -10.44 -14.22
N THR A 418 15.18 -10.25 -12.92
CA THR A 418 15.29 -11.35 -11.94
C THR A 418 13.96 -12.06 -11.67
N TRP A 419 12.82 -11.36 -11.78
CA TRP A 419 11.51 -12.00 -11.62
C TRP A 419 11.29 -13.04 -12.72
N ASN A 420 11.80 -12.78 -13.93
CA ASN A 420 11.72 -13.71 -15.05
C ASN A 420 12.77 -14.83 -15.00
N GLU A 421 13.93 -14.60 -14.36
CA GLU A 421 14.84 -15.71 -13.97
C GLU A 421 14.13 -16.70 -13.04
N ILE A 422 13.42 -16.21 -12.02
CA ILE A 422 12.67 -17.06 -11.09
C ILE A 422 11.49 -17.74 -11.79
N LEU A 423 10.76 -17.02 -12.65
CA LEU A 423 9.65 -17.57 -13.44
C LEU A 423 10.12 -18.75 -14.32
N LEU A 424 11.29 -18.63 -14.95
CA LEU A 424 11.90 -19.71 -15.72
C LEU A 424 12.17 -20.95 -14.85
N GLU A 425 12.69 -20.79 -13.63
CA GLU A 425 12.92 -21.92 -12.72
C GLU A 425 11.62 -22.56 -12.20
N VAL A 426 10.57 -21.76 -11.93
CA VAL A 426 9.22 -22.27 -11.63
C VAL A 426 8.71 -23.13 -12.80
N MET A 427 8.81 -22.63 -14.03
CA MET A 427 8.39 -23.35 -15.24
C MET A 427 9.22 -24.62 -15.50
N LYS A 428 10.52 -24.62 -15.21
CA LYS A 428 11.38 -25.81 -15.32
C LYS A 428 11.00 -26.89 -14.30
N LYS A 429 10.84 -26.53 -13.02
CA LYS A 429 10.34 -27.42 -11.95
C LYS A 429 9.01 -28.08 -12.37
N TRP A 430 8.12 -27.27 -12.91
CA TRP A 430 6.82 -27.68 -13.42
C TRP A 430 6.86 -28.60 -14.65
N ASN A 431 7.84 -28.44 -15.54
CA ASN A 431 8.03 -29.32 -16.68
C ASN A 431 8.58 -30.69 -16.27
N LEU A 432 9.58 -30.70 -15.38
CA LEU A 432 10.13 -31.93 -14.78
C LEU A 432 9.03 -32.74 -14.08
N ALA A 433 8.19 -32.10 -13.26
CA ALA A 433 7.07 -32.75 -12.60
C ALA A 433 5.93 -33.22 -13.55
N SER A 434 5.91 -32.74 -14.80
CA SER A 434 4.92 -33.19 -15.82
C SER A 434 5.44 -34.33 -16.70
N THR A 435 6.72 -34.69 -16.58
CA THR A 435 7.34 -35.73 -17.42
C THR A 435 7.21 -37.08 -16.71
N PRO A 436 6.56 -38.11 -17.30
CA PRO A 436 6.57 -39.44 -16.72
C PRO A 436 8.02 -39.93 -16.63
N VAL A 437 8.47 -40.31 -15.44
CA VAL A 437 9.76 -40.99 -15.28
C VAL A 437 9.64 -42.36 -15.92
N GLN A 438 10.02 -42.47 -17.19
CA GLN A 438 10.29 -43.76 -17.83
C GLN A 438 11.51 -44.36 -17.14
N SER A 439 11.26 -45.19 -16.13
CA SER A 439 12.22 -46.13 -15.58
C SER A 439 12.57 -47.15 -16.66
N SER A 440 13.47 -46.79 -17.56
CA SER A 440 14.07 -47.73 -18.51
C SER A 440 14.91 -48.73 -17.70
N PRO A 441 14.68 -50.05 -17.83
CA PRO A 441 15.51 -51.03 -17.16
C PRO A 441 16.85 -51.09 -17.91
N PHE A 442 17.89 -50.49 -17.33
CA PHE A 442 19.26 -50.64 -17.81
C PHE A 442 19.73 -52.10 -17.61
N HIS A 443 19.42 -52.96 -18.58
CA HIS A 443 20.14 -54.21 -18.76
C HIS A 443 21.58 -53.91 -19.16
N ARG A 444 22.50 -54.04 -18.19
CA ARG A 444 23.94 -54.13 -18.46
C ARG A 444 24.23 -55.46 -19.17
N ASN A 445 24.25 -55.44 -20.49
CA ASN A 445 24.90 -56.50 -21.26
C ASN A 445 26.42 -56.40 -21.07
N ILE A 446 26.97 -57.28 -20.23
CA ILE A 446 28.39 -57.64 -20.25
C ILE A 446 28.48 -59.01 -20.91
N LEU A 447 29.25 -59.10 -22.00
CA LEU A 447 29.39 -60.30 -22.81
C LEU A 447 30.85 -60.74 -22.79
N PHE A 448 31.17 -61.93 -22.27
CA PHE A 448 32.41 -62.64 -22.60
C PHE A 448 32.39 -64.16 -22.27
N ILE A 449 32.59 -64.95 -23.33
CA ILE A 449 33.15 -66.32 -23.42
C ILE A 449 32.29 -67.54 -22.96
N PRO A 450 32.16 -68.61 -23.78
CA PRO A 450 31.29 -69.78 -23.52
C PRO A 450 32.04 -71.08 -23.13
N THR A 451 31.29 -72.11 -22.66
CA THR A 451 31.43 -73.59 -22.85
C THR A 451 30.57 -74.34 -21.77
N PRO A 452 30.27 -75.67 -21.83
CA PRO A 452 28.97 -76.14 -22.33
C PRO A 452 28.22 -77.14 -21.38
N MET A 453 27.12 -77.75 -21.89
CA MET A 453 26.23 -78.76 -21.26
C MET A 453 25.28 -78.21 -20.16
N ALA A 454 23.97 -78.47 -20.09
CA ALA A 454 23.18 -79.61 -20.57
C ALA A 454 21.68 -79.26 -20.73
N THR A 455 20.98 -80.01 -21.59
CA THR A 455 19.51 -80.16 -21.69
C THR A 455 18.91 -80.81 -20.43
N PRO A 456 17.59 -80.67 -20.08
CA PRO A 456 16.48 -80.80 -21.02
C PRO A 456 15.21 -79.90 -20.84
N ALA A 457 14.33 -80.08 -21.83
CA ALA A 457 13.04 -79.45 -22.10
C ALA A 457 12.02 -79.35 -20.95
N THR A 458 11.07 -78.40 -21.09
CA THR A 458 9.63 -78.74 -21.14
C THR A 458 8.77 -77.64 -21.79
N LEU A 459 7.58 -78.05 -22.23
CA LEU A 459 6.70 -77.41 -23.21
C LEU A 459 6.07 -76.05 -22.83
N SER A 460 5.74 -75.34 -23.90
CA SER A 460 4.66 -74.35 -24.05
C SER A 460 3.28 -74.78 -23.49
N LEU A 461 2.46 -73.83 -23.06
CA LEU A 461 1.32 -73.36 -23.87
C LEU A 461 0.58 -72.15 -23.25
N SER A 462 0.25 -71.21 -24.13
CA SER A 462 -0.67 -70.10 -23.91
C SER A 462 -2.13 -70.54 -24.04
N PHE A 463 -3.05 -69.97 -23.25
CA PHE A 463 -4.44 -69.78 -23.68
C PHE A 463 -5.06 -68.50 -23.11
N SER A 464 -5.80 -67.80 -23.97
CA SER A 464 -6.69 -66.68 -23.65
C SER A 464 -8.10 -67.23 -23.41
N LEU A 465 -8.91 -66.57 -22.57
CA LEU A 465 -10.37 -66.75 -22.51
C LEU A 465 -11.06 -65.56 -21.83
N ASP A 466 -11.99 -64.95 -22.55
CA ASP A 466 -13.11 -64.12 -22.05
C ASP A 466 -14.22 -65.05 -21.51
N PRO A 467 -15.13 -64.60 -20.61
CA PRO A 467 -16.52 -64.51 -21.08
C PRO A 467 -17.43 -63.44 -20.43
N GLN A 468 -18.58 -63.26 -21.08
CA GLN A 468 -19.65 -62.28 -20.82
C GLN A 468 -20.62 -62.62 -19.65
N HIS A 469 -21.33 -61.57 -19.21
CA HIS A 469 -22.72 -61.50 -18.68
C HIS A 469 -23.25 -62.50 -17.63
N HIS A 470 -23.87 -61.99 -16.56
CA HIS A 470 -25.33 -62.15 -16.29
C HIS A 470 -25.82 -61.24 -15.12
N LEU A 471 -27.10 -60.85 -15.15
CA LEU A 471 -27.85 -60.17 -14.08
C LEU A 471 -28.42 -61.20 -13.06
N PRO A 472 -28.83 -60.77 -11.84
CA PRO A 472 -30.29 -60.74 -11.58
C PRO A 472 -30.81 -59.59 -10.69
N HIS A 473 -32.13 -59.40 -10.73
CA HIS A 473 -32.92 -58.46 -9.91
C HIS A 473 -33.13 -58.94 -8.46
N HIS A 474 -33.43 -58.00 -7.56
CA HIS A 474 -34.45 -58.20 -6.51
C HIS A 474 -35.23 -56.90 -6.22
N TYR A 475 -36.45 -57.06 -5.69
CA TYR A 475 -37.53 -56.05 -5.63
C TYR A 475 -37.94 -55.71 -4.17
N CYS A 476 -38.90 -54.77 -4.04
CA CYS A 476 -39.65 -54.36 -2.84
C CYS A 476 -38.97 -53.32 -1.91
N CYS A 477 -39.69 -52.35 -1.30
CA CYS A 477 -41.12 -52.01 -1.40
C CYS A 477 -41.34 -50.50 -1.17
N ALA A 478 -42.52 -49.99 -1.56
CA ALA A 478 -42.89 -48.58 -1.48
C ALA A 478 -43.92 -48.29 -0.36
N THR A 479 -43.99 -47.02 0.10
CA THR A 479 -45.25 -46.40 0.56
C THR A 479 -45.30 -44.91 0.22
N HIS A 480 -46.50 -44.44 -0.14
CA HIS A 480 -46.84 -43.05 -0.48
C HIS A 480 -47.01 -42.16 0.76
N PHE A 481 -46.91 -40.82 0.60
CA PHE A 481 -48.07 -39.91 0.77
C PHE A 481 -47.78 -38.44 0.35
N LYS A 482 -48.63 -37.91 -0.54
CA LYS A 482 -48.93 -36.49 -0.88
C LYS A 482 -50.41 -36.48 -1.32
N PRO A 483 -51.25 -35.49 -0.97
CA PRO A 483 -51.49 -34.27 -1.77
C PRO A 483 -51.70 -33.01 -0.87
N HIS A 484 -51.97 -31.77 -1.30
CA HIS A 484 -52.64 -31.16 -2.48
C HIS A 484 -51.83 -29.95 -3.00
N GLN A 485 -51.75 -29.67 -4.32
CA GLN A 485 -52.70 -28.93 -5.20
C GLN A 485 -52.94 -27.46 -4.75
N THR A 486 -53.00 -26.45 -5.62
CA THR A 486 -53.76 -26.39 -6.91
C THR A 486 -53.19 -25.41 -7.99
N LEU A 487 -53.36 -25.80 -9.27
CA LEU A 487 -53.68 -24.99 -10.50
C LEU A 487 -52.63 -23.95 -11.03
N LEU A 488 -52.04 -24.11 -12.24
CA LEU A 488 -52.54 -24.00 -13.65
C LEU A 488 -52.69 -22.53 -14.14
N PHE A 489 -52.37 -22.10 -15.38
CA PHE A 489 -52.27 -22.75 -16.72
C PHE A 489 -51.25 -22.03 -17.68
N ASN A 490 -50.68 -22.77 -18.64
CA ASN A 490 -50.60 -22.56 -20.12
C ASN A 490 -50.84 -21.15 -20.74
N SER A 491 -50.27 -20.74 -21.91
CA SER A 491 -49.49 -21.41 -22.98
C SER A 491 -48.94 -20.38 -24.01
N THR A 492 -48.04 -20.85 -24.90
CA THR A 492 -47.81 -20.42 -26.31
C THR A 492 -46.91 -19.20 -26.67
N THR A 493 -46.12 -19.44 -27.71
CA THR A 493 -45.22 -18.61 -28.56
C THR A 493 -46.02 -17.64 -29.49
N PRO A 494 -45.45 -16.63 -30.21
CA PRO A 494 -44.24 -16.70 -31.08
C PRO A 494 -43.37 -15.42 -31.32
N LEU A 495 -42.37 -15.56 -32.21
CA LEU A 495 -41.54 -14.47 -32.79
C LEU A 495 -42.35 -13.41 -33.58
N PRO A 496 -41.75 -12.23 -33.83
CA PRO A 496 -41.65 -11.76 -35.23
C PRO A 496 -40.30 -11.08 -35.62
N LYS A 497 -40.24 -10.61 -36.88
CA LYS A 497 -39.06 -10.14 -37.64
C LYS A 497 -38.92 -8.59 -37.70
N TYR A 498 -37.75 -8.10 -38.13
CA TYR A 498 -37.44 -6.74 -38.62
C TYR A 498 -38.40 -6.22 -39.72
N PRO A 499 -38.62 -4.89 -39.93
CA PRO A 499 -37.70 -4.05 -40.75
C PRO A 499 -37.60 -2.49 -40.53
N LEU A 500 -36.41 -1.94 -40.86
CA LEU A 500 -36.07 -0.66 -41.60
C LEU A 500 -36.30 0.81 -41.08
N LEU A 501 -35.21 1.61 -41.25
CA LEU A 501 -35.06 3.05 -41.63
C LEU A 501 -35.60 4.17 -40.69
N PHE A 502 -34.82 5.20 -40.31
CA PHE A 502 -34.32 6.29 -41.18
C PHE A 502 -33.08 7.07 -40.65
N HIS A 503 -32.39 7.77 -41.55
CA HIS A 503 -31.23 8.68 -41.35
C HIS A 503 -31.66 10.13 -40.98
N PRO A 504 -30.80 10.99 -40.37
CA PRO A 504 -29.81 11.79 -41.13
C PRO A 504 -28.45 12.02 -40.40
N LYS A 505 -27.32 11.78 -41.08
CA LYS A 505 -26.44 12.73 -41.82
C LYS A 505 -25.31 13.34 -40.97
N SER A 506 -24.08 12.93 -41.30
CA SER A 506 -22.85 13.71 -41.11
C SER A 506 -22.67 14.70 -42.25
N ASP A 507 -22.01 15.84 -42.01
CA ASP A 507 -21.21 16.49 -43.05
C ASP A 507 -19.72 16.33 -42.74
N ARG A 508 -18.97 15.93 -43.76
CA ARG A 508 -17.50 15.91 -43.80
C ARG A 508 -17.02 17.23 -44.42
N TYR A 509 -15.76 17.60 -44.21
CA TYR A 509 -14.77 17.95 -45.25
C TYR A 509 -13.45 18.29 -44.51
N ILE A 510 -12.52 17.34 -44.42
CA ILE A 510 -11.36 17.12 -45.30
C ILE A 510 -10.25 18.18 -45.15
N VAL A 511 -9.07 17.65 -44.80
CA VAL A 511 -7.78 18.32 -44.65
C VAL A 511 -7.23 18.80 -46.00
N LYS A 512 -6.53 19.94 -46.00
CA LYS A 512 -5.42 20.20 -46.92
C LYS A 512 -4.22 20.77 -46.18
N SER A 513 -3.04 20.24 -46.50
CA SER A 513 -1.73 20.75 -46.09
C SER A 513 -1.07 21.50 -47.25
N SER A 514 -0.24 22.48 -46.94
CA SER A 514 0.73 23.08 -47.86
C SER A 514 1.80 23.84 -47.08
N SER A 515 3.07 23.50 -47.32
CA SER A 515 4.25 24.16 -46.75
C SER A 515 4.83 25.19 -47.73
N SER A 516 5.42 26.26 -47.21
CA SER A 516 6.53 27.01 -47.85
C SER A 516 7.22 27.92 -46.83
N SER A 517 8.42 28.40 -47.17
CA SER A 517 9.39 29.01 -46.25
C SER A 517 10.00 30.29 -46.82
N SER A 518 10.44 31.23 -45.95
CA SER A 518 11.65 32.11 -46.03
C SER A 518 11.46 33.52 -45.39
N PRO A 519 12.54 34.25 -44.99
CA PRO A 519 12.51 35.41 -44.05
C PRO A 519 13.09 36.72 -44.69
N PRO A 520 13.68 37.76 -44.01
CA PRO A 520 13.66 38.26 -42.60
C PRO A 520 13.47 39.83 -42.41
N SER A 521 13.56 40.34 -41.15
CA SER A 521 14.06 41.69 -40.71
C SER A 521 13.16 42.97 -40.79
N PRO A 522 13.45 44.09 -40.05
CA PRO A 522 14.04 44.28 -38.69
C PRO A 522 13.45 45.45 -37.81
N SER A 523 14.00 45.65 -36.60
CA SER A 523 13.91 46.83 -35.67
C SER A 523 12.59 47.05 -34.88
N SER A 524 12.56 47.68 -33.68
CA SER A 524 13.54 48.54 -32.98
C SER A 524 13.61 48.36 -31.43
N THR A 525 14.62 49.00 -30.82
CA THR A 525 15.08 48.91 -29.41
C THR A 525 14.43 49.92 -28.44
N THR A 526 14.26 49.54 -27.17
CA THR A 526 14.29 50.45 -25.99
C THR A 526 14.91 49.73 -24.77
N ALA A 527 15.46 50.49 -23.82
CA ALA A 527 16.39 50.07 -22.74
C ALA A 527 15.69 49.64 -21.41
N PRO A 528 16.44 49.08 -20.41
CA PRO A 528 15.87 48.36 -19.26
C PRO A 528 15.90 49.13 -17.91
N GLU A 529 15.04 48.73 -16.97
CA GLU A 529 15.08 49.02 -15.52
C GLU A 529 13.94 48.25 -14.81
N PRO A 530 13.99 47.99 -13.49
CA PRO A 530 15.10 47.45 -12.69
C PRO A 530 14.76 46.06 -12.09
N ASP A 531 15.73 45.39 -11.45
CA ASP A 531 15.52 44.11 -10.76
C ASP A 531 14.59 44.25 -9.52
N PRO A 532 13.70 43.27 -9.25
CA PRO A 532 13.10 43.09 -7.93
C PRO A 532 14.05 42.30 -7.02
N GLU A 533 14.20 42.77 -5.77
CA GLU A 533 15.01 42.13 -4.73
C GLU A 533 14.60 40.66 -4.45
N PRO A 534 15.55 39.81 -3.99
CA PRO A 534 15.28 38.40 -3.74
C PRO A 534 14.31 38.20 -2.57
N ALA A 535 13.11 37.72 -2.87
CA ALA A 535 12.20 37.23 -1.84
C ALA A 535 12.81 36.02 -1.12
N SER A 536 12.72 36.02 0.21
CA SER A 536 13.14 34.93 1.11
C SER A 536 12.63 33.55 0.63
N PRO A 537 13.50 32.52 0.52
CA PRO A 537 13.15 31.26 -0.15
C PRO A 537 12.32 30.28 0.70
N TYR A 538 11.94 30.63 1.93
CA TYR A 538 11.55 29.63 2.94
C TYR A 538 10.10 29.12 2.92
N PHE A 539 9.19 29.71 2.12
CA PHE A 539 7.74 29.44 2.26
C PHE A 539 6.95 28.97 1.02
N LEU A 540 7.59 28.76 -0.13
CA LEU A 540 6.87 28.42 -1.38
C LEU A 540 6.64 26.91 -1.64
N ASP A 541 7.25 26.03 -0.85
CA ASP A 541 7.38 24.61 -1.23
C ASP A 541 6.24 23.67 -0.77
N THR A 542 5.19 24.17 -0.12
CA THR A 542 4.16 23.32 0.52
C THR A 542 2.71 23.51 0.06
N LEU A 543 2.45 23.34 -1.25
CA LEU A 543 1.07 23.20 -1.79
C LEU A 543 0.93 22.15 -2.89
N GLY A 544 0.19 21.08 -2.58
CA GLY A 544 -0.11 19.98 -3.50
C GLY A 544 -1.21 20.30 -4.52
N THR A 545 -1.15 19.62 -5.67
CA THR A 545 -2.16 19.62 -6.75
C THR A 545 -2.57 20.97 -7.37
N GLY A 546 -1.91 21.34 -8.48
CA GLY A 546 -2.50 21.97 -9.68
C GLY A 546 -3.34 23.25 -9.58
N ARG A 547 -3.53 23.84 -8.40
CA ARG A 547 -4.30 25.06 -8.18
C ARG A 547 -3.35 26.19 -7.78
N PHE A 548 -3.28 27.22 -8.62
CA PHE A 548 -2.59 28.46 -8.28
C PHE A 548 -3.23 29.09 -7.04
N LEU A 549 -2.39 29.57 -6.14
CA LEU A 549 -2.82 30.42 -5.03
C LEU A 549 -3.49 31.69 -5.54
N THR A 550 -4.49 32.17 -4.82
CA THR A 550 -4.89 33.57 -4.94
C THR A 550 -3.83 34.47 -4.31
N ASN A 551 -3.76 35.73 -4.74
CA ASN A 551 -2.87 36.72 -4.11
C ASN A 551 -3.13 36.82 -2.60
N GLU A 552 -4.40 36.75 -2.17
CA GLU A 552 -4.79 36.73 -0.75
C GLU A 552 -4.22 35.51 0.01
N GLU A 553 -4.20 34.32 -0.61
CA GLU A 553 -3.59 33.13 0.00
C GLU A 553 -2.05 33.27 0.06
N LEU A 554 -1.43 33.89 -0.94
CA LEU A 554 0.02 34.15 -0.97
C LEU A 554 0.44 35.19 0.09
N ASP A 555 -0.31 36.27 0.25
CA ASP A 555 -0.04 37.30 1.27
C ASP A 555 -0.22 36.74 2.69
N LYS A 556 -1.21 35.86 2.88
CA LYS A 556 -1.38 35.09 4.13
C LYS A 556 -0.20 34.14 4.42
N LEU A 557 0.41 33.53 3.40
CA LEU A 557 1.63 32.71 3.59
C LEU A 557 2.84 33.57 3.99
N LYS A 558 3.06 34.71 3.33
CA LYS A 558 4.13 35.65 3.71
C LYS A 558 3.96 36.18 5.14
N PHE A 559 2.73 36.45 5.55
CA PHE A 559 2.43 36.86 6.92
C PHE A 559 2.69 35.72 7.94
N LEU A 560 2.45 34.46 7.57
CA LEU A 560 2.79 33.31 8.42
C LEU A 560 4.31 33.09 8.56
N ASP A 561 5.10 33.34 7.51
CA ASP A 561 6.58 33.30 7.56
C ASP A 561 7.14 34.25 8.63
N GLY A 562 6.72 35.51 8.56
CA GLY A 562 7.12 36.54 9.52
C GLY A 562 6.45 36.49 10.90
N PHE A 563 5.58 35.51 11.18
CA PHE A 563 4.85 35.49 12.45
C PHE A 563 5.72 35.01 13.62
N SER A 564 6.03 35.94 14.52
CA SER A 564 6.63 35.67 15.83
C SER A 564 5.87 36.40 16.94
N TYR A 565 5.81 35.76 18.11
CA TYR A 565 5.27 36.29 19.35
C TYR A 565 6.29 36.04 20.45
N SER A 566 6.86 37.09 21.02
CA SER A 566 7.85 36.98 22.11
C SER A 566 7.28 37.53 23.42
N GLN A 567 7.61 36.88 24.52
CA GLN A 567 7.23 37.32 25.86
C GLN A 567 8.33 37.02 26.88
N GLU A 568 8.72 38.05 27.63
CA GLU A 568 9.51 37.89 28.85
C GLU A 568 8.63 37.35 29.99
N LEU A 569 9.12 36.32 30.67
CA LEU A 569 8.51 35.66 31.82
C LEU A 569 9.42 35.80 33.05
N GLU A 570 8.89 35.53 34.24
CA GLU A 570 9.66 35.60 35.50
C GLU A 570 10.88 34.67 35.49
N SER A 571 10.81 33.53 34.79
CA SER A 571 11.86 32.50 34.77
C SER A 571 12.63 32.36 33.44
N GLY A 572 12.39 33.22 32.46
CA GLY A 572 12.95 33.08 31.11
C GLY A 572 12.27 33.95 30.05
N VAL A 573 12.60 33.72 28.79
CA VAL A 573 11.94 34.32 27.61
C VAL A 573 11.31 33.20 26.79
N LEU A 574 10.07 33.41 26.32
CA LEU A 574 9.36 32.50 25.43
C LEU A 574 9.20 33.15 24.05
N CYS A 575 9.70 32.49 23.01
CA CYS A 575 9.46 32.85 21.61
C CYS A 575 8.53 31.82 20.97
N VAL A 576 7.37 32.26 20.46
CA VAL A 576 6.39 31.42 19.74
C VAL A 576 6.36 31.82 18.28
N ARG A 577 6.48 30.86 17.37
CA ARG A 577 6.48 31.09 15.91
C ARG A 577 5.92 29.90 15.16
N VAL A 578 5.75 30.04 13.84
CA VAL A 578 5.34 28.95 12.96
C VAL A 578 6.40 27.84 12.94
N MET A 579 5.96 26.59 13.02
CA MET A 579 6.80 25.39 13.00
C MET A 579 7.48 25.20 11.63
N ARG A 580 8.81 25.15 11.63
CA ARG A 580 9.63 24.87 10.44
C ARG A 580 9.75 23.36 10.17
N ALA A 581 10.52 22.94 9.17
CA ALA A 581 10.56 21.53 8.75
C ALA A 581 11.42 20.69 9.71
N GLU A 582 12.59 21.25 10.04
CA GLU A 582 13.57 20.81 11.02
C GLU A 582 12.99 20.61 12.44
N GLU A 583 11.93 21.32 12.78
CA GLU A 583 11.27 21.28 14.10
C GLU A 583 10.19 20.19 14.22
N MET A 584 9.91 19.47 13.14
CA MET A 584 8.81 18.51 13.12
C MET A 584 9.05 17.34 14.08
N ASP A 585 10.25 16.75 14.09
CA ASP A 585 10.54 15.54 14.89
C ASP A 585 10.58 15.79 16.41
N MET A 586 11.02 16.98 16.84
CA MET A 586 10.88 17.39 18.25
C MET A 586 9.42 17.68 18.64
N THR A 587 8.63 18.26 17.73
CA THR A 587 7.20 18.53 17.95
C THR A 587 6.38 17.23 18.00
N ILE A 588 6.70 16.26 17.13
CA ILE A 588 6.16 14.89 17.16
C ILE A 588 6.42 14.25 18.52
N SER A 589 7.65 14.34 19.01
CA SER A 589 8.05 13.73 20.29
C SER A 589 7.30 14.34 21.48
N LEU A 590 7.19 15.66 21.54
CA LEU A 590 6.44 16.38 22.58
C LEU A 590 4.94 16.03 22.57
N LEU A 591 4.33 15.94 21.38
CA LEU A 591 2.93 15.51 21.27
C LEU A 591 2.76 14.04 21.68
N ALA A 592 3.64 13.14 21.25
CA ALA A 592 3.57 11.72 21.58
C ALA A 592 3.65 11.48 23.10
N GLU A 593 4.62 12.12 23.77
CA GLU A 593 4.75 12.11 25.24
C GLU A 593 3.44 12.60 25.90
N SER A 594 2.92 13.75 25.45
CA SER A 594 1.69 14.34 25.98
C SER A 594 0.44 13.48 25.75
N PHE A 595 0.36 12.72 24.65
CA PHE A 595 -0.73 11.78 24.38
C PHE A 595 -0.59 10.48 25.20
N ALA A 596 0.63 9.97 25.35
CA ALA A 596 0.92 8.78 26.16
C ALA A 596 0.63 9.02 27.66
N GLU A 597 1.09 10.14 28.23
CA GLU A 597 0.72 10.58 29.59
C GLU A 597 -0.80 10.63 29.76
N SER A 598 -1.48 11.24 28.78
CA SER A 598 -2.92 11.43 28.77
C SER A 598 -3.69 10.10 28.79
N MET A 599 -3.23 9.09 28.05
CA MET A 599 -3.90 7.80 27.88
C MET A 599 -3.43 6.70 28.84
N ALA A 600 -2.36 6.93 29.61
CA ALA A 600 -1.72 5.95 30.49
C ALA A 600 -1.33 4.64 29.76
N MET A 601 -0.86 4.77 28.50
CA MET A 601 -0.40 3.64 27.70
C MET A 601 1.09 3.32 27.94
N ALA A 602 1.49 2.08 27.69
CA ALA A 602 2.88 1.65 27.80
C ALA A 602 3.76 2.29 26.72
N SER A 603 5.05 2.49 27.04
CA SER A 603 6.06 3.06 26.13
C SER A 603 6.24 2.30 24.81
N ALA A 604 5.85 1.02 24.75
CA ALA A 604 5.85 0.22 23.53
C ALA A 604 4.98 0.79 22.39
N TYR A 605 4.01 1.67 22.70
CA TYR A 605 3.18 2.35 21.70
C TYR A 605 3.75 3.68 21.20
N ASP A 606 4.85 4.18 21.78
CA ASP A 606 5.43 5.49 21.45
C ASP A 606 5.85 5.60 19.97
N THR A 607 6.54 4.60 19.43
CA THR A 607 6.97 4.58 18.02
C THR A 607 5.79 4.67 17.05
N LEU A 608 4.72 3.91 17.31
CA LEU A 608 3.51 3.90 16.49
C LEU A 608 2.72 5.21 16.61
N LEU A 609 2.65 5.77 17.82
CA LEU A 609 2.02 7.06 18.09
C LEU A 609 2.77 8.21 17.40
N LYS A 610 4.11 8.21 17.46
CA LYS A 610 4.98 9.16 16.74
C LYS A 610 4.79 9.07 15.23
N PHE A 611 4.65 7.87 14.66
CA PHE A 611 4.33 7.69 13.25
C PHE A 611 3.00 8.36 12.86
N PHE A 612 1.91 8.12 13.61
CA PHE A 612 0.63 8.77 13.33
C PHE A 612 0.66 10.29 13.51
N ILE A 613 1.39 10.79 14.52
CA ILE A 613 1.56 12.24 14.74
C ILE A 613 2.40 12.86 13.62
N LYS A 614 3.40 12.17 13.07
CA LYS A 614 4.18 12.64 11.90
C LYS A 614 3.30 12.82 10.68
N GLN A 615 2.52 11.80 10.33
CA GLN A 615 1.56 11.88 9.22
C GLN A 615 0.54 13.01 9.43
N TYR A 616 0.01 13.13 10.66
CA TYR A 616 -0.91 14.22 11.02
C TYR A 616 -0.27 15.60 10.83
N LEU A 617 0.90 15.88 11.41
CA LEU A 617 1.55 17.19 11.28
C LEU A 617 1.97 17.52 9.84
N MET A 618 2.35 16.52 9.02
CA MET A 618 2.58 16.69 7.59
C MET A 618 1.29 17.12 6.86
N GLU A 619 0.15 16.48 7.16
CA GLU A 619 -1.17 16.91 6.67
C GLU A 619 -1.47 18.35 7.10
N ARG A 620 -1.32 18.69 8.39
CA ARG A 620 -1.59 20.05 8.91
C ARG A 620 -0.75 21.12 8.22
N ARG A 621 0.54 20.86 7.97
CA ARG A 621 1.42 21.79 7.24
C ARG A 621 0.99 21.96 5.78
N SER A 622 0.53 20.89 5.11
CA SER A 622 0.04 20.97 3.72
C SER A 622 -1.27 21.77 3.55
N LEU A 623 -1.92 22.15 4.66
CA LEU A 623 -3.14 22.96 4.68
C LEU A 623 -2.89 24.45 4.90
N MET A 624 -1.63 24.91 4.97
CA MET A 624 -1.31 26.34 4.96
C MET A 624 -1.88 27.03 3.70
N PRO A 625 -2.35 28.29 3.78
CA PRO A 625 -2.40 29.17 4.95
C PRO A 625 -3.65 28.95 5.85
N HIS A 626 -4.42 27.87 5.68
CA HIS A 626 -5.71 27.66 6.38
C HIS A 626 -5.58 26.97 7.74
N ALA A 627 -4.50 26.23 7.96
CA ALA A 627 -4.09 25.71 9.26
C ALA A 627 -2.59 25.90 9.49
N VAL A 628 -2.18 25.91 10.75
CA VAL A 628 -0.77 26.08 11.15
C VAL A 628 -0.50 25.43 12.52
N THR A 629 0.71 24.92 12.69
CA THR A 629 1.27 24.51 13.98
C THR A 629 2.24 25.59 14.44
N LEU A 630 2.02 26.12 15.64
CA LEU A 630 2.95 27.00 16.34
C LEU A 630 3.80 26.19 17.31
N VAL A 631 5.07 26.56 17.43
CA VAL A 631 6.03 26.03 18.41
C VAL A 631 6.54 27.16 19.29
N GLY A 632 6.67 26.89 20.58
CA GLY A 632 7.21 27.82 21.57
C GLY A 632 8.55 27.32 22.10
N PHE A 633 9.60 28.10 21.93
CA PHE A 633 10.94 27.87 22.47
C PHE A 633 11.16 28.73 23.73
N PHE A 634 11.73 28.15 24.77
CA PHE A 634 11.95 28.81 26.05
C PHE A 634 13.43 28.83 26.41
N ARG A 635 13.97 30.03 26.62
CA ARG A 635 15.31 30.28 27.15
C ARG A 635 15.20 30.70 28.62
N LYS A 636 15.92 30.06 29.53
CA LYS A 636 15.90 30.41 30.96
C LYS A 636 16.65 31.72 31.19
N LYS A 637 16.38 32.39 32.32
CA LYS A 637 17.20 33.52 32.80
C LYS A 637 18.36 32.95 33.61
N LYS A 638 19.61 33.24 33.22
CA LYS A 638 20.80 32.90 34.01
C LYS A 638 20.63 33.43 35.44
N GLN A 639 20.74 32.54 36.43
CA GLN A 639 21.06 32.97 37.79
C GLN A 639 22.55 33.30 37.82
N GLN A 640 22.94 34.34 38.58
CA GLN A 640 24.36 34.66 38.73
C GLN A 640 25.08 33.51 39.44
N GLU A 641 26.29 33.20 38.95
CA GLU A 641 27.22 32.18 39.48
C GLU A 641 26.80 30.71 39.22
N GLU A 642 26.95 30.22 37.98
CA GLU A 642 28.07 29.33 37.57
C GLU A 642 27.96 28.95 36.07
N ASP A 643 29.12 28.73 35.45
CA ASP A 643 29.43 28.26 34.09
C ASP A 643 28.96 29.01 32.81
N ASP A 644 29.94 29.21 31.91
CA ASP A 644 29.83 29.84 30.58
C ASP A 644 29.37 28.84 29.50
N GLU A 645 28.35 28.04 29.79
CA GLU A 645 27.62 27.34 28.73
C GLU A 645 26.51 28.26 28.17
N GLU A 646 26.38 28.28 26.83
CA GLU A 646 25.26 28.92 26.15
C GLU A 646 24.03 28.01 26.31
N GLU A 647 23.12 28.35 27.24
CA GLU A 647 21.89 27.58 27.43
C GLU A 647 21.06 27.54 26.13
N GLU A 648 21.01 26.36 25.51
CA GLU A 648 20.24 26.09 24.29
C GLU A 648 18.76 26.45 24.45
N GLU A 649 18.14 26.99 23.40
CA GLU A 649 16.69 27.22 23.37
C GLU A 649 15.94 25.87 23.35
N GLU A 650 15.26 25.51 24.44
CA GLU A 650 14.52 24.25 24.49
C GLU A 650 13.08 24.39 23.97
N LEU A 651 12.63 23.42 23.16
CA LEU A 651 11.22 23.33 22.76
C LEU A 651 10.34 23.15 24.01
N ALA A 652 9.49 24.14 24.27
CA ALA A 652 8.74 24.26 25.49
C ALA A 652 7.25 23.92 25.34
N GLY A 653 6.70 24.10 24.15
CA GLY A 653 5.30 23.78 23.87
C GLY A 653 4.95 23.90 22.39
N THR A 654 3.75 23.42 22.05
CA THR A 654 3.17 23.59 20.71
C THR A 654 1.66 23.82 20.83
N VAL A 655 1.07 24.46 19.82
CA VAL A 655 -0.37 24.65 19.67
C VAL A 655 -0.73 24.66 18.20
N GLU A 656 -1.89 24.12 17.85
CA GLU A 656 -2.37 24.07 16.48
C GLU A 656 -3.59 24.98 16.30
N VAL A 657 -3.62 25.70 15.18
CA VAL A 657 -4.64 26.68 14.83
C VAL A 657 -5.20 26.39 13.44
N SER A 658 -6.52 26.26 13.33
CA SER A 658 -7.26 26.31 12.07
C SER A 658 -7.95 27.68 11.95
N PHE A 659 -7.95 28.29 10.76
CA PHE A 659 -8.56 29.62 10.55
C PHE A 659 -9.94 29.59 9.90
N ASP A 660 -10.22 28.55 9.10
CA ASP A 660 -11.47 28.36 8.36
C ASP A 660 -11.77 26.86 8.07
N LYS A 661 -12.82 26.60 7.29
CA LYS A 661 -13.30 25.25 6.94
C LYS A 661 -12.34 24.37 6.14
N ARG A 662 -11.30 24.94 5.50
CA ARG A 662 -10.25 24.21 4.76
C ARG A 662 -9.13 23.77 5.70
N GLY A 663 -8.88 24.54 6.76
CA GLY A 663 -7.98 24.17 7.84
C GLY A 663 -8.60 23.23 8.87
N ALA A 664 -9.93 23.20 9.00
CA ALA A 664 -10.62 22.39 10.00
C ALA A 664 -10.39 20.88 9.82
N ASN A 665 -10.25 20.15 10.94
CA ASN A 665 -10.10 18.69 10.94
C ASN A 665 -11.31 18.00 10.28
N THR A 666 -11.05 16.97 9.47
CA THR A 666 -12.05 16.18 8.72
C THR A 666 -13.10 15.54 9.64
N SER A 667 -12.66 15.05 10.81
CA SER A 667 -13.49 14.48 11.88
C SER A 667 -13.33 15.26 13.18
N PRO A 668 -14.00 16.42 13.34
CA PRO A 668 -13.86 17.23 14.55
C PRO A 668 -14.50 16.54 15.76
N PRO A 669 -13.89 16.63 16.96
CA PRO A 669 -14.43 16.00 18.17
C PRO A 669 -15.81 16.54 18.53
N THR A 670 -16.61 15.72 19.20
CA THR A 670 -17.83 16.19 19.88
C THR A 670 -17.47 16.98 21.14
N PRO A 671 -18.26 18.02 21.48
CA PRO A 671 -19.32 18.63 20.68
C PRO A 671 -18.77 19.47 19.49
N THR A 672 -19.24 19.21 18.27
CA THR A 672 -18.67 19.79 17.04
C THR A 672 -18.73 21.33 17.00
N PRO A 673 -17.60 22.04 16.74
CA PRO A 673 -17.58 23.48 16.54
C PRO A 673 -18.18 23.90 15.18
N PRO A 674 -18.54 25.18 14.98
CA PRO A 674 -18.97 25.66 13.67
C PRO A 674 -17.85 25.50 12.63
N LYS A 675 -18.18 24.91 11.47
CA LYS A 675 -17.18 24.50 10.47
C LYS A 675 -16.32 25.63 9.88
N ASN A 676 -16.77 26.89 9.95
CA ASN A 676 -16.08 28.03 9.34
C ASN A 676 -15.57 29.03 10.40
N SER A 677 -15.35 28.56 11.63
CA SER A 677 -14.81 29.35 12.73
C SER A 677 -13.40 28.86 13.10
N PRO A 678 -12.50 29.75 13.53
CA PRO A 678 -11.20 29.38 14.03
C PRO A 678 -11.27 28.39 15.17
N TYR A 679 -10.32 27.45 15.17
CA TYR A 679 -10.29 26.36 16.11
C TYR A 679 -8.88 26.13 16.62
N ILE A 680 -8.72 26.09 17.95
CA ILE A 680 -7.45 25.85 18.63
C ILE A 680 -7.47 24.42 19.20
N CYS A 681 -6.44 23.64 18.89
CA CYS A 681 -6.29 22.26 19.38
C CYS A 681 -4.82 21.85 19.58
N ASN A 682 -4.63 20.62 20.07
CA ASN A 682 -3.33 19.99 20.28
C ASN A 682 -2.30 20.82 21.08
N MET A 683 -2.80 21.74 21.91
CA MET A 683 -1.95 22.58 22.75
C MET A 683 -1.35 21.74 23.87
N THR A 684 -0.01 21.71 23.92
CA THR A 684 0.73 21.05 25.00
C THR A 684 1.97 21.83 25.39
N VAL A 685 2.45 21.57 26.62
CA VAL A 685 3.63 22.18 27.23
C VAL A 685 4.46 21.05 27.84
N LYS A 686 5.77 21.04 27.54
CA LYS A 686 6.76 20.07 28.02
C LYS A 686 6.67 19.96 29.55
N HIS A 687 6.65 18.73 30.09
CA HIS A 687 6.26 18.47 31.47
C HIS A 687 6.99 19.37 32.49
N GLN A 688 8.32 19.47 32.35
CA GLN A 688 9.22 20.22 33.23
C GLN A 688 9.04 21.75 33.19
N LEU A 689 8.35 22.26 32.16
CA LEU A 689 8.10 23.70 31.93
C LEU A 689 6.63 24.09 32.16
N ARG A 690 5.77 23.13 32.53
CA ARG A 690 4.39 23.42 32.95
C ARG A 690 4.38 24.40 34.14
N ARG A 691 3.28 25.14 34.30
CA ARG A 691 3.07 26.18 35.33
C ARG A 691 3.94 27.45 35.23
N ARG A 692 4.84 27.57 34.24
CA ARG A 692 5.65 28.79 33.98
C ARG A 692 4.98 29.88 33.13
N GLY A 693 3.65 29.80 32.91
CA GLY A 693 2.91 30.72 32.03
C GLY A 693 2.94 30.38 30.53
N ILE A 694 3.80 29.46 30.07
CA ILE A 694 3.98 29.15 28.64
C ILE A 694 2.67 28.81 27.90
N GLY A 695 1.81 27.96 28.50
CA GLY A 695 0.50 27.63 27.91
C GLY A 695 -0.46 28.80 27.77
N TRP A 696 -0.34 29.83 28.62
CA TRP A 696 -1.12 31.07 28.48
C TRP A 696 -0.63 31.88 27.29
N HIS A 697 0.68 31.92 27.05
CA HIS A 697 1.26 32.67 25.95
C HIS A 697 1.15 31.97 24.59
N LEU A 698 1.16 30.63 24.53
CA LEU A 698 0.75 29.86 23.34
C LEU A 698 -0.71 30.18 22.94
N LEU A 699 -1.61 30.27 23.93
CA LEU A 699 -2.99 30.70 23.69
C LEU A 699 -3.05 32.17 23.20
N LYS A 700 -2.24 33.08 23.75
CA LYS A 700 -2.20 34.49 23.32
C LYS A 700 -1.66 34.66 21.90
N ALA A 701 -0.57 33.99 21.55
CA ALA A 701 -0.04 33.94 20.19
C ALA A 701 -1.11 33.42 19.20
N SER A 702 -1.85 32.38 19.59
CA SER A 702 -2.97 31.85 18.79
C SER A 702 -4.11 32.87 18.61
N GLU A 703 -4.53 33.56 19.69
CA GLU A 703 -5.56 34.60 19.63
C GLU A 703 -5.15 35.78 18.72
N GLU A 704 -3.89 36.21 18.79
CA GLU A 704 -3.37 37.28 17.94
C GLU A 704 -3.31 36.86 16.47
N LEU A 705 -2.76 35.67 16.20
CA LEU A 705 -2.64 35.11 14.86
C LEU A 705 -4.02 34.97 14.19
N ILE A 706 -5.01 34.44 14.92
CA ILE A 706 -6.39 34.33 14.43
C ILE A 706 -6.99 35.72 14.15
N SER A 707 -6.70 36.73 14.97
CA SER A 707 -7.21 38.10 14.81
C SER A 707 -6.74 38.78 13.52
N LYS A 708 -5.62 38.32 12.95
CA LYS A 708 -5.02 38.77 11.69
C LYS A 708 -5.38 37.87 10.50
N MET A 709 -5.55 36.56 10.73
CA MET A 709 -5.76 35.55 9.66
C MET A 709 -7.22 35.22 9.33
N SER A 710 -8.16 35.34 10.28
CA SER A 710 -9.57 34.96 10.07
C SER A 710 -10.51 36.16 10.01
N SER A 711 -11.52 36.06 9.13
CA SER A 711 -12.61 37.02 9.04
C SER A 711 -13.64 36.89 10.16
N THR A 712 -13.71 35.73 10.82
CA THR A 712 -14.62 35.49 11.95
C THR A 712 -13.88 35.64 13.27
N ARG A 713 -14.55 36.23 14.27
CA ARG A 713 -13.96 36.57 15.58
C ARG A 713 -14.28 35.57 16.68
N ASP A 714 -15.16 34.61 16.43
CA ASP A 714 -15.58 33.60 17.41
C ASP A 714 -14.67 32.37 17.29
N VAL A 715 -13.80 32.19 18.29
CA VAL A 715 -12.77 31.15 18.34
C VAL A 715 -13.18 30.04 19.27
N TYR A 716 -13.07 28.80 18.80
CA TYR A 716 -13.49 27.61 19.51
C TYR A 716 -12.30 26.75 19.96
N LEU A 717 -12.45 26.08 21.09
CA LEU A 717 -11.51 25.06 21.56
C LEU A 717 -12.23 23.99 22.38
N HIS A 718 -11.57 22.85 22.58
CA HIS A 718 -12.03 21.81 23.49
C HIS A 718 -11.18 21.75 24.75
N CYS A 719 -11.83 21.63 25.90
CA CYS A 719 -11.19 21.31 27.18
C CYS A 719 -11.81 20.03 27.75
N ARG A 720 -11.01 19.05 28.19
CA ARG A 720 -11.57 17.87 28.87
C ARG A 720 -12.08 18.27 30.25
N MET A 721 -13.17 17.66 30.71
CA MET A 721 -13.75 17.98 32.02
C MET A 721 -12.83 17.67 33.21
N ILE A 722 -11.80 16.85 33.01
CA ILE A 722 -10.80 16.49 34.02
C ILE A 722 -9.60 17.44 34.06
N ASP A 723 -9.44 18.31 33.06
CA ASP A 723 -8.25 19.17 32.91
C ASP A 723 -8.47 20.51 33.61
N GLU A 724 -8.53 20.52 34.94
CA GLU A 724 -8.86 21.71 35.72
C GLU A 724 -7.91 22.89 35.45
N ALA A 725 -6.61 22.64 35.31
CA ALA A 725 -5.62 23.69 35.06
C ALA A 725 -5.81 24.39 33.68
N PRO A 726 -5.90 23.66 32.55
CA PRO A 726 -6.33 24.25 31.26
C PRO A 726 -7.71 24.91 31.33
N PHE A 727 -8.70 24.30 31.99
CA PHE A 727 -10.05 24.87 32.10
C PHE A 727 -10.03 26.26 32.77
N ASN A 728 -9.39 26.36 33.94
CA ASN A 728 -9.24 27.63 34.67
C ASN A 728 -8.44 28.66 33.86
N MET A 729 -7.45 28.22 33.07
CA MET A 729 -6.69 29.08 32.17
C MET A 729 -7.58 29.65 31.05
N TYR A 730 -8.41 28.83 30.40
CA TYR A 730 -9.33 29.26 29.35
C TYR A 730 -10.42 30.19 29.87
N ILE A 731 -11.02 29.89 31.04
CA ILE A 731 -11.98 30.77 31.71
C ILE A 731 -11.33 32.14 32.00
N LYS A 732 -10.13 32.16 32.60
CA LYS A 732 -9.37 33.41 32.86
C LYS A 732 -9.01 34.16 31.58
N ALA A 733 -8.80 33.46 30.46
CA ALA A 733 -8.55 34.07 29.15
C ALA A 733 -9.81 34.64 28.48
N GLY A 734 -11.01 34.40 29.02
CA GLY A 734 -12.29 34.90 28.52
C GLY A 734 -13.08 33.92 27.66
N TYR A 735 -12.72 32.63 27.64
CA TYR A 735 -13.54 31.59 27.02
C TYR A 735 -14.69 31.20 27.94
N HIS A 736 -15.85 30.90 27.37
CA HIS A 736 -17.03 30.38 28.07
C HIS A 736 -17.48 29.04 27.47
N VAL A 737 -18.09 28.17 28.27
CA VAL A 737 -18.60 26.88 27.80
C VAL A 737 -19.85 27.09 26.96
N VAL A 738 -19.81 26.65 25.70
CA VAL A 738 -20.96 26.68 24.77
C VAL A 738 -21.74 25.38 24.82
N LYS A 739 -21.04 24.25 24.92
CA LYS A 739 -21.65 22.91 24.94
C LYS A 739 -20.77 21.93 25.69
N THR A 740 -21.37 20.90 26.27
CA THR A 740 -20.65 19.82 26.98
C THR A 740 -21.12 18.47 26.45
N ASP A 741 -20.23 17.49 26.34
CA ASP A 741 -20.60 16.12 25.97
C ASP A 741 -21.66 15.55 26.94
N THR A 742 -22.60 14.79 26.40
CA THR A 742 -23.54 14.00 27.20
C THR A 742 -22.79 12.91 27.97
N ILE A 743 -23.41 12.37 29.03
CA ILE A 743 -22.80 11.28 29.80
C ILE A 743 -22.65 9.98 28.98
N LEU A 744 -23.40 9.85 27.88
CA LEU A 744 -23.35 8.71 26.97
C LEU A 744 -22.00 8.57 26.24
N ILE A 745 -21.20 9.63 26.12
CA ILE A 745 -19.88 9.55 25.48
C ILE A 745 -18.92 8.60 26.22
N LEU A 746 -19.16 8.39 27.53
CA LEU A 746 -18.41 7.42 28.35
C LEU A 746 -18.62 5.97 27.88
N LEU A 747 -19.76 5.66 27.23
CA LEU A 747 -20.05 4.35 26.65
C LEU A 747 -19.15 4.05 25.44
N MET A 748 -18.55 5.08 24.83
CA MET A 748 -17.56 4.97 23.75
C MET A 748 -16.11 5.00 24.28
N LEU A 749 -15.91 4.83 25.59
CA LEU A 749 -14.60 4.93 26.27
C LEU A 749 -13.91 6.30 26.12
N GLN A 750 -14.62 7.33 25.67
CA GLN A 750 -14.08 8.68 25.47
C GLN A 750 -14.28 9.56 26.72
N ARG A 751 -13.28 10.38 27.04
CA ARG A 751 -13.38 11.39 28.10
C ARG A 751 -14.27 12.56 27.66
N ARG A 752 -15.21 12.96 28.52
CA ARG A 752 -16.11 14.11 28.29
C ARG A 752 -15.34 15.42 28.15
N LYS A 753 -15.78 16.25 27.20
CA LYS A 753 -15.22 17.58 26.93
C LYS A 753 -16.27 18.69 27.01
N HIS A 754 -15.79 19.89 27.31
CA HIS A 754 -16.46 21.15 27.03
C HIS A 754 -15.98 21.67 25.67
N LEU A 755 -16.92 22.06 24.81
CA LEU A 755 -16.68 22.99 23.71
C LEU A 755 -16.78 24.41 24.30
N MET A 756 -15.70 25.17 24.20
CA MET A 756 -15.61 26.55 24.69
C MET A 756 -15.45 27.53 23.54
N CYS A 757 -15.95 28.75 23.70
CA CYS A 757 -15.83 29.83 22.71
C CYS A 757 -15.37 31.13 23.36
N LYS A 758 -14.63 31.95 22.60
CA LYS A 758 -14.32 33.35 22.92
C LYS A 758 -14.49 34.20 21.67
N LYS A 759 -15.09 35.37 21.82
CA LYS A 759 -15.11 36.40 20.79
C LYS A 759 -13.90 37.33 20.94
N LEU A 760 -13.07 37.41 19.89
CA LEU A 760 -11.88 38.27 19.86
C LEU A 760 -12.24 39.73 19.59
N PRO A 761 -11.48 40.69 20.15
CA PRO A 761 -11.70 42.11 19.90
C PRO A 761 -11.42 42.50 18.44
N VAL A 762 -11.93 43.66 18.04
CA VAL A 762 -11.58 44.30 16.76
C VAL A 762 -10.24 45.02 16.97
N VAL A 763 -9.24 44.66 16.17
CA VAL A 763 -7.96 45.37 16.15
C VAL A 763 -8.14 46.61 15.27
N THR A 764 -8.28 47.78 15.88
CA THR A 764 -8.04 49.06 15.21
C THR A 764 -6.55 49.28 15.14
N ILE A 765 -6.00 49.35 13.93
CA ILE A 765 -4.59 49.68 13.70
C ILE A 765 -4.43 51.19 13.94
N SER A 766 -3.81 51.55 15.06
CA SER A 766 -3.23 52.86 15.28
C SER A 766 -1.76 52.80 14.88
N GLU A 767 -1.38 53.55 13.85
CA GLU A 767 0.02 53.71 13.43
C GLU A 767 0.76 54.59 14.45
N GLU A 768 1.55 54.01 15.35
CA GLU A 768 2.60 54.73 16.09
C GLU A 768 3.61 53.76 16.75
N SER A 769 4.90 53.97 16.43
CA SER A 769 6.14 53.42 17.05
C SER A 769 6.32 51.88 17.20
N SER A 770 7.52 51.32 17.06
CA SER A 770 8.83 51.83 16.57
C SER A 770 9.75 50.63 16.28
N ASP A 771 10.68 50.78 15.35
CA ASP A 771 11.66 49.74 15.01
C ASP A 771 12.63 49.42 16.17
N GLU A 772 12.59 48.18 16.67
CA GLU A 772 13.73 47.54 17.35
C GLU A 772 14.02 46.19 16.68
N GLU A 773 14.97 46.22 15.75
CA GLU A 773 15.46 45.07 14.99
C GLU A 773 16.36 44.18 15.87
N CYS A 774 15.75 43.34 16.73
CA CYS A 774 16.49 42.39 17.58
C CYS A 774 17.09 41.23 16.77
N LYS A 775 18.28 41.44 16.22
CA LYS A 775 19.17 40.38 15.71
C LYS A 775 19.61 39.46 16.84
N GLY A 776 19.08 38.24 16.91
CA GLY A 776 19.36 37.33 18.04
C GLY A 776 18.84 35.89 17.97
N CYS A 777 18.61 35.33 16.77
CA CYS A 777 18.44 33.90 16.54
C CYS A 777 19.09 33.52 15.20
N SER A 778 20.17 32.76 15.23
CA SER A 778 20.77 32.06 14.07
C SER A 778 20.95 30.59 14.46
#